data_AF-A0A820XLN6-F1
#
_entry.id   AF-A0A820XLN6-F1
#
_cell.length_a   1.000
_cell.length_b   1.000
_cell.length_c   1.000
_cell.angle_alpha   90.00
_cell.angle_beta   90.00
_cell.angle_gamma   90.00
#
_symmetry.space_group_name_H-M   'P 1'
#
loop_
_entity.id
_entity.type
_entity.pdbx_description
1 polymer ?
#
loop_
_entity_poly.entity_id
_entity_poly.type
_entity_poly.pdbx_seq_one_letter_code
_entity_poly.pdbx_strand_id
1 'polypeptide(L)'
;MAKPATNFQRKRALVIGINDYYYFNPLEYCVRDAQDFSKTLQDIGFEVTPVFNCNLKEFTQVLKVFLDRTRSTDLVLFYFAGHGKSYKYDNYLLLANYNPSQSKNESKNMAEGIISIESIMKQMAHKNWCATIFIFDCCRKHLNSLEENNQQRFLSMKGTPKTLIAYSNCAGAVIRSETGNDKNGYLMGNLLKHIIKTNVEIQDILRDVAQDLRKQTSELKRLYHNSEFNQKIFLVTTEDQDPIVKPMNASCVMNTPRGLPGADQPVGKNKELERSTNVDANGDRTPKRTEEHIVSPRLAEKDKSVAAGSQVSNARSQEALSSSLSIDHVPDQVRTLNSYPSETFGVEEHISKEIRDLFQHLKYELPIMNKRGPMSGNCVSETDQMENFLKQNFGFNNTNDYIVSGVRSFQIRRFLSDVDSRQIIYFPREHQSAFTMTVSEIKKWQSSYAVYADQNVRGMDKAFLQKALRGKSGDGDEAFRMKFVVRISDCPILMKFDARILRRSLGEQWPHLIKLVSVTGVDFAGRKHDVNDVTTYIKNWQEVFELDPKTGKPAVFHGRDFYPVRHHPQAMLDEERLLRDLARMVRLRLQACDQEGVEIVVETGIGLGVFAGKHIGIDGQVRRLSAIAIRHVVQNYSTTFKNIRAIVLALPIFTGIRDGRRLPDTYDYFVAEFRMSQYSGHIPLLIIDQDMHELTVAIALRGYRVSQLNPADSHGVFGEYWQNHGPAVEEKLALTTVGLLVQHHLINPAVLDENRYHII
;
A
#
# COMPACT_ATOMS: atom_id res chain seq x y z
N MET A 1 -20.75 -23.63 -38.13
CA MET A 1 -19.45 -23.69 -37.41
C MET A 1 -19.68 -24.28 -36.03
N ALA A 2 -18.72 -24.99 -35.45
CA ALA A 2 -18.86 -25.48 -34.07
C ALA A 2 -18.71 -24.33 -33.06
N LYS A 3 -19.44 -24.37 -31.93
CA LYS A 3 -19.23 -23.41 -30.83
C LYS A 3 -17.83 -23.60 -30.23
N PRO A 4 -17.10 -22.51 -29.86
CA PRO A 4 -15.86 -22.62 -29.11
C PRO A 4 -16.16 -23.14 -27.69
N ALA A 5 -15.83 -24.41 -27.43
CA ALA A 5 -16.23 -25.11 -26.21
C ALA A 5 -15.28 -24.85 -25.03
N THR A 6 -15.07 -23.59 -24.64
CA THR A 6 -14.23 -23.19 -23.49
C THR A 6 -14.87 -22.08 -22.65
N ASN A 7 -16.07 -22.35 -22.11
CA ASN A 7 -16.68 -21.46 -21.12
C ASN A 7 -16.18 -21.82 -19.71
N PHE A 8 -15.01 -21.29 -19.34
CA PHE A 8 -14.43 -21.44 -18.00
C PHE A 8 -15.24 -20.63 -16.99
N GLN A 9 -15.49 -21.16 -15.79
CA GLN A 9 -16.32 -20.43 -14.82
C GLN A 9 -15.64 -19.14 -14.34
N ARG A 10 -14.30 -19.17 -14.22
CA ARG A 10 -13.43 -18.01 -13.96
C ARG A 10 -12.06 -18.23 -14.61
N LYS A 11 -11.38 -17.15 -14.96
CA LYS A 11 -9.96 -17.13 -15.32
C LYS A 11 -9.17 -16.63 -14.09
N ARG A 12 -8.09 -17.30 -13.69
CA ARG A 12 -7.30 -16.97 -12.49
C ARG A 12 -5.80 -16.98 -12.79
N ALA A 13 -5.04 -16.05 -12.23
CA ALA A 13 -3.58 -16.07 -12.40
C ALA A 13 -2.83 -15.88 -11.08
N LEU A 14 -1.69 -16.54 -10.95
CA LEU A 14 -0.67 -16.28 -9.94
C LEU A 14 0.59 -15.82 -10.67
N VAL A 15 0.99 -14.56 -10.47
CA VAL A 15 2.00 -13.89 -11.30
C VAL A 15 3.11 -13.37 -10.39
N ILE A 16 4.29 -13.99 -10.48
CA ILE A 16 5.44 -13.69 -9.62
C ILE A 16 6.55 -13.01 -10.40
N GLY A 17 7.15 -11.95 -9.82
CA GLY A 17 8.37 -11.31 -10.31
C GLY A 17 9.38 -11.10 -9.18
N ILE A 18 10.62 -11.58 -9.33
CA ILE A 18 11.68 -11.39 -8.34
C ILE A 18 12.83 -10.59 -8.95
N ASN A 19 12.98 -9.34 -8.48
CA ASN A 19 14.12 -8.48 -8.74
C ASN A 19 15.15 -8.61 -7.61
N ASP A 20 14.73 -8.38 -6.37
CA ASP A 20 15.62 -8.03 -5.27
C ASP A 20 16.02 -9.25 -4.43
N TYR A 21 17.21 -9.78 -4.72
CA TYR A 21 17.77 -10.96 -4.05
C TYR A 21 18.76 -10.56 -2.96
N TYR A 22 18.50 -10.97 -1.71
CA TYR A 22 19.27 -10.56 -0.53
C TYR A 22 20.74 -11.02 -0.57
N TYR A 23 21.01 -12.20 -1.16
CA TYR A 23 22.33 -12.84 -1.15
C TYR A 23 22.75 -13.44 -2.51
N PHE A 24 21.89 -13.39 -3.53
CA PHE A 24 22.24 -13.82 -4.88
C PHE A 24 22.76 -12.64 -5.70
N ASN A 25 21.90 -12.04 -6.53
CA ASN A 25 22.15 -10.82 -7.30
C ASN A 25 20.83 -10.29 -7.86
N PRO A 26 20.66 -8.97 -7.98
CA PRO A 26 19.40 -8.41 -8.44
C PRO A 26 19.15 -8.67 -9.93
N LEU A 27 17.87 -8.66 -10.28
CA LEU A 27 17.35 -8.42 -11.62
C LEU A 27 16.61 -7.08 -11.62
N GLU A 28 16.47 -6.43 -12.77
CA GLU A 28 15.91 -5.07 -12.84
C GLU A 28 14.47 -5.06 -13.40
N TYR A 29 14.03 -6.12 -14.10
CA TYR A 29 12.81 -6.13 -14.92
C TYR A 29 11.74 -7.14 -14.50
N CYS A 30 12.09 -8.22 -13.82
CA CYS A 30 11.16 -9.32 -13.52
C CYS A 30 9.94 -8.89 -12.68
N VAL A 31 10.09 -7.92 -11.77
CA VAL A 31 8.96 -7.30 -11.06
C VAL A 31 8.05 -6.54 -12.02
N ARG A 32 8.62 -5.77 -12.96
CA ARG A 32 7.87 -4.94 -13.92
C ARG A 32 7.17 -5.78 -14.98
N ASP A 33 7.84 -6.81 -15.50
CA ASP A 33 7.26 -7.81 -16.39
C ASP A 33 6.04 -8.47 -15.75
N ALA A 34 6.14 -8.83 -14.47
CA ALA A 34 5.04 -9.38 -13.69
C ALA A 34 3.92 -8.35 -13.41
N GLN A 35 4.24 -7.05 -13.25
CA GLN A 35 3.24 -5.97 -13.09
C GLN A 35 2.43 -5.75 -14.38
N ASP A 36 3.09 -5.53 -15.51
CA ASP A 36 2.42 -5.28 -16.78
C ASP A 36 1.63 -6.51 -17.25
N PHE A 37 2.15 -7.72 -17.06
CA PHE A 37 1.39 -8.95 -17.34
C PHE A 37 0.19 -9.11 -16.43
N SER A 38 0.29 -8.75 -15.15
CA SER A 38 -0.85 -8.77 -14.24
C SER A 38 -1.97 -7.84 -14.71
N LYS A 39 -1.61 -6.63 -15.17
CA LYS A 39 -2.57 -5.68 -15.74
C LYS A 39 -3.24 -6.23 -17.00
N THR A 40 -2.46 -6.65 -17.99
CA THR A 40 -3.02 -7.18 -19.24
C THR A 40 -3.83 -8.47 -19.05
N LEU A 41 -3.52 -9.29 -18.05
CA LEU A 41 -4.37 -10.43 -17.68
C LEU A 41 -5.69 -9.99 -17.02
N GLN A 42 -5.68 -8.96 -16.17
CA GLN A 42 -6.90 -8.36 -15.63
C GLN A 42 -7.78 -7.76 -16.74
N ASP A 43 -7.17 -7.04 -17.69
CA ASP A 43 -7.86 -6.44 -18.85
C ASP A 43 -8.60 -7.48 -19.72
N ILE A 44 -8.15 -8.75 -19.72
CA ILE A 44 -8.81 -9.87 -20.42
C ILE A 44 -9.60 -10.84 -19.49
N GLY A 45 -9.90 -10.39 -18.27
CA GLY A 45 -10.85 -11.04 -17.37
C GLY A 45 -10.26 -12.06 -16.37
N PHE A 46 -8.96 -12.00 -16.06
CA PHE A 46 -8.38 -12.85 -15.00
C PHE A 46 -8.49 -12.22 -13.61
N GLU A 47 -8.90 -13.02 -12.61
CA GLU A 47 -8.64 -12.75 -11.20
C GLU A 47 -7.16 -13.03 -10.89
N VAL A 48 -6.32 -11.99 -11.01
CA VAL A 48 -4.86 -12.07 -10.82
C VAL A 48 -4.46 -11.87 -9.36
N THR A 49 -3.55 -12.72 -8.88
CA THR A 49 -2.81 -12.61 -7.62
C THR A 49 -1.34 -12.28 -7.96
N PRO A 50 -0.94 -10.99 -7.98
CA PRO A 50 0.44 -10.59 -8.20
C PRO A 50 1.31 -10.78 -6.94
N VAL A 51 2.59 -11.12 -7.12
CA VAL A 51 3.57 -11.28 -6.04
C VAL A 51 4.93 -10.75 -6.49
N PHE A 52 5.55 -9.87 -5.71
CA PHE A 52 6.83 -9.26 -6.05
C PHE A 52 7.85 -9.49 -4.92
N ASN A 53 9.11 -9.77 -5.27
CA ASN A 53 10.25 -9.87 -4.35
C ASN A 53 10.03 -10.77 -3.10
N CYS A 54 9.16 -11.78 -3.19
CA CYS A 54 8.81 -12.60 -2.04
C CYS A 54 9.92 -13.58 -1.65
N ASN A 55 10.03 -13.87 -0.36
CA ASN A 55 10.84 -14.99 0.16
C ASN A 55 10.06 -16.32 0.14
N LEU A 56 10.73 -17.42 0.47
CA LEU A 56 10.15 -18.77 0.43
C LEU A 56 8.92 -18.97 1.36
N LYS A 57 8.88 -18.28 2.51
CA LYS A 57 7.73 -18.35 3.44
C LYS A 57 6.51 -17.66 2.85
N GLU A 58 6.69 -16.46 2.31
CA GLU A 58 5.64 -15.71 1.61
C GLU A 58 5.14 -16.44 0.37
N PHE A 59 6.04 -16.92 -0.50
CA PHE A 59 5.66 -17.68 -1.69
C PHE A 59 4.81 -18.89 -1.34
N THR A 60 5.21 -19.68 -0.33
CA THR A 60 4.47 -20.87 0.11
C THR A 60 3.10 -20.49 0.68
N GLN A 61 3.02 -19.40 1.44
CA GLN A 61 1.76 -18.88 1.97
C GLN A 61 0.81 -18.37 0.88
N VAL A 62 1.32 -17.63 -0.11
CA VAL A 62 0.50 -17.12 -1.22
C VAL A 62 0.09 -18.25 -2.16
N LEU A 63 0.97 -19.21 -2.47
CA LEU A 63 0.63 -20.40 -3.26
C LEU A 63 -0.53 -21.17 -2.60
N LYS A 64 -0.50 -21.37 -1.28
CA LYS A 64 -1.62 -21.98 -0.54
C LYS A 64 -2.90 -21.16 -0.67
N VAL A 65 -2.86 -19.85 -0.39
CA VAL A 65 -4.05 -18.97 -0.47
C VAL A 65 -4.62 -18.91 -1.89
N PHE A 66 -3.77 -18.95 -2.92
CA PHE A 66 -4.18 -19.03 -4.31
C PHE A 66 -4.88 -20.37 -4.61
N LEU A 67 -4.22 -21.49 -4.29
CA LEU A 67 -4.75 -22.85 -4.42
C LEU A 67 -6.13 -22.98 -3.75
N ASP A 68 -6.32 -22.42 -2.56
CA ASP A 68 -7.56 -22.51 -1.78
C ASP A 68 -8.68 -21.58 -2.29
N ARG A 69 -8.38 -20.62 -3.17
CA ARG A 69 -9.37 -19.79 -3.89
C ARG A 69 -9.83 -20.39 -5.22
N THR A 70 -9.05 -21.29 -5.82
CA THR A 70 -9.36 -21.92 -7.11
C THR A 70 -10.42 -23.02 -7.01
N ARG A 71 -11.14 -23.26 -8.11
CA ARG A 71 -12.12 -24.35 -8.30
C ARG A 71 -11.76 -25.17 -9.55
N SER A 72 -12.17 -26.43 -9.59
CA SER A 72 -11.92 -27.33 -10.74
C SER A 72 -12.52 -26.85 -12.07
N THR A 73 -13.45 -25.89 -12.03
CA THR A 73 -14.07 -25.22 -13.17
C THR A 73 -13.30 -24.00 -13.71
N ASP A 74 -12.20 -23.60 -13.04
CA ASP A 74 -11.40 -22.43 -13.42
C ASP A 74 -10.36 -22.76 -14.52
N LEU A 75 -10.00 -21.74 -15.31
CA LEU A 75 -8.74 -21.67 -16.07
C LEU A 75 -7.68 -21.04 -15.15
N VAL A 76 -6.52 -21.68 -15.00
CA VAL A 76 -5.43 -21.18 -14.14
C VAL A 76 -4.16 -20.89 -14.94
N LEU A 77 -3.59 -19.71 -14.72
CA LEU A 77 -2.27 -19.33 -15.22
C LEU A 77 -1.28 -19.15 -14.05
N PHE A 78 -0.07 -19.66 -14.20
CA PHE A 78 1.06 -19.41 -13.32
C PHE A 78 2.18 -18.77 -14.13
N TYR A 79 2.62 -17.56 -13.74
CA TYR A 79 3.76 -16.87 -14.33
C TYR A 79 4.85 -16.67 -13.28
N PHE A 80 6.10 -16.90 -13.66
CA PHE A 80 7.26 -16.55 -12.84
C PHE A 80 8.35 -15.90 -13.70
N ALA A 81 8.78 -14.71 -13.29
CA ALA A 81 10.00 -14.06 -13.75
C ALA A 81 11.03 -13.98 -12.62
N GLY A 82 12.25 -14.43 -12.89
CA GLY A 82 13.35 -14.35 -11.92
C GLY A 82 14.52 -15.27 -12.24
N HIS A 83 15.40 -15.53 -11.29
CA HIS A 83 16.46 -16.51 -11.47
C HIS A 83 15.94 -17.95 -11.32
N GLY A 84 16.36 -18.81 -12.26
CA GLY A 84 16.21 -20.26 -12.20
C GLY A 84 17.53 -20.96 -11.88
N LYS A 85 17.45 -22.26 -11.60
CA LYS A 85 18.59 -23.17 -11.43
C LYS A 85 18.13 -24.61 -11.68
N SER A 86 18.98 -25.43 -12.29
CA SER A 86 18.72 -26.87 -12.43
C SER A 86 19.91 -27.69 -11.92
N TYR A 87 19.61 -28.80 -11.25
CA TYR A 87 20.60 -29.64 -10.57
C TYR A 87 20.08 -31.07 -10.45
N LYS A 88 20.90 -32.06 -10.82
CA LYS A 88 20.59 -33.50 -10.78
C LYS A 88 19.16 -33.82 -11.27
N TYR A 89 18.82 -33.31 -12.47
CA TYR A 89 17.57 -33.46 -13.22
C TYR A 89 16.36 -32.62 -12.76
N ASP A 90 16.34 -32.12 -11.52
CA ASP A 90 15.26 -31.26 -11.00
C ASP A 90 15.48 -29.77 -11.35
N ASN A 91 14.38 -29.01 -11.42
CA ASN A 91 14.36 -27.61 -11.88
C ASN A 91 13.74 -26.69 -10.83
N TYR A 92 14.43 -25.59 -10.52
CA TYR A 92 14.16 -24.78 -9.35
C TYR A 92 13.99 -23.30 -9.68
N LEU A 93 13.01 -22.68 -9.03
CA LEU A 93 12.83 -21.23 -8.95
C LEU A 93 13.55 -20.70 -7.71
N LEU A 94 14.12 -19.50 -7.82
CA LEU A 94 14.87 -18.85 -6.75
C LEU A 94 14.13 -17.59 -6.31
N LEU A 95 13.92 -17.46 -5.01
CA LEU A 95 13.13 -16.41 -4.36
C LEU A 95 14.06 -15.40 -3.66
N ALA A 96 13.52 -14.28 -3.17
CA ALA A 96 14.34 -13.14 -2.72
C ALA A 96 15.39 -13.49 -1.65
N ASN A 97 15.04 -14.38 -0.71
CA ASN A 97 15.98 -14.86 0.31
C ASN A 97 16.94 -15.97 -0.17
N TYR A 98 17.04 -16.24 -1.49
CA TYR A 98 17.95 -17.26 -2.00
C TYR A 98 19.40 -16.91 -1.71
N ASN A 99 20.07 -17.83 -1.03
CA ASN A 99 21.45 -17.73 -0.60
C ASN A 99 22.23 -18.97 -1.14
N PRO A 100 23.53 -18.87 -1.56
CA PRO A 100 24.25 -20.02 -2.18
C PRO A 100 25.61 -20.54 -1.60
N SER A 101 25.66 -21.15 -0.39
CA SER A 101 26.69 -22.11 0.13
C SER A 101 26.33 -23.12 1.27
N GLN A 102 25.07 -23.30 1.69
CA GLN A 102 24.51 -24.58 2.18
C GLN A 102 24.33 -25.48 0.98
N SER A 103 24.03 -24.89 -0.18
CA SER A 103 24.15 -25.53 -1.48
C SER A 103 25.54 -26.10 -1.78
N LYS A 104 26.55 -25.92 -0.90
CA LYS A 104 27.83 -26.68 -0.91
C LYS A 104 27.77 -27.96 -0.04
N ASN A 105 27.01 -27.97 1.05
CA ASN A 105 26.69 -29.16 1.82
C ASN A 105 25.50 -29.89 1.14
N GLU A 106 25.79 -30.81 0.22
CA GLU A 106 24.80 -31.45 -0.69
C GLU A 106 23.70 -32.31 -0.01
N SER A 107 23.59 -32.30 1.32
CA SER A 107 22.76 -33.20 2.13
C SER A 107 21.31 -32.71 2.34
N LYS A 108 20.52 -32.79 1.26
CA LYS A 108 19.03 -32.90 1.18
C LYS A 108 18.09 -31.92 1.92
N ASN A 109 18.52 -31.16 2.92
CA ASN A 109 17.71 -30.11 3.52
C ASN A 109 17.74 -28.86 2.64
N MET A 110 16.56 -28.30 2.35
CA MET A 110 16.37 -27.15 1.46
C MET A 110 17.27 -25.98 1.87
N ALA A 111 18.08 -25.48 0.93
CA ALA A 111 18.70 -24.16 1.04
C ALA A 111 17.59 -23.10 1.16
N GLU A 112 17.85 -22.02 1.89
CA GLU A 112 16.85 -20.96 2.01
C GLU A 112 16.58 -20.31 0.63
N GLY A 113 15.31 -20.06 0.31
CA GLY A 113 14.91 -19.35 -0.91
C GLY A 113 14.83 -20.19 -2.20
N ILE A 114 14.87 -21.52 -2.15
CA ILE A 114 14.71 -22.39 -3.33
C ILE A 114 13.39 -23.17 -3.31
N ILE A 115 12.75 -23.36 -4.47
CA ILE A 115 11.58 -24.22 -4.64
C ILE A 115 11.57 -24.95 -5.99
N SER A 116 11.22 -26.24 -6.00
CA SER A 116 11.14 -27.05 -7.23
C SER A 116 9.86 -26.73 -8.03
N ILE A 117 10.01 -26.64 -9.35
CA ILE A 117 8.93 -26.45 -10.31
C ILE A 117 7.99 -27.66 -10.29
N GLU A 118 8.55 -28.86 -10.22
CA GLU A 118 7.83 -30.13 -10.17
C GLU A 118 6.97 -30.23 -8.89
N SER A 119 7.45 -29.69 -7.76
CA SER A 119 6.69 -29.57 -6.51
C SER A 119 5.51 -28.61 -6.63
N ILE A 120 5.69 -27.46 -7.30
CA ILE A 120 4.59 -26.50 -7.57
C ILE A 120 3.55 -27.14 -8.49
N MET A 121 4.00 -27.72 -9.61
CA MET A 121 3.14 -28.42 -10.57
C MET A 121 2.34 -29.55 -9.91
N LYS A 122 2.96 -30.36 -9.05
CA LYS A 122 2.28 -31.44 -8.32
C LYS A 122 1.21 -30.89 -7.36
N GLN A 123 1.52 -29.84 -6.60
CA GLN A 123 0.55 -29.18 -5.71
C GLN A 123 -0.64 -28.61 -6.49
N MET A 124 -0.41 -28.06 -7.68
CA MET A 124 -1.44 -27.54 -8.57
C MET A 124 -2.29 -28.65 -9.21
N ALA A 125 -1.68 -29.74 -9.69
CA ALA A 125 -2.38 -30.85 -10.34
C ALA A 125 -3.47 -31.49 -9.46
N HIS A 126 -3.27 -31.51 -8.14
CA HIS A 126 -4.27 -32.01 -7.17
C HIS A 126 -5.62 -31.26 -7.21
N LYS A 127 -5.72 -30.06 -7.79
CA LYS A 127 -6.97 -29.29 -7.88
C LYS A 127 -7.82 -29.61 -9.13
N ASN A 128 -7.28 -30.38 -10.10
CA ASN A 128 -7.98 -30.85 -11.31
C ASN A 128 -8.77 -29.75 -12.06
N TRP A 129 -8.11 -28.62 -12.34
CA TRP A 129 -8.68 -27.47 -13.05
C TRP A 129 -9.15 -27.78 -14.47
N CYS A 130 -9.83 -26.84 -15.12
CA CYS A 130 -10.33 -27.03 -16.48
C CYS A 130 -9.17 -26.96 -17.49
N ALA A 131 -8.24 -26.02 -17.28
CA ALA A 131 -6.95 -25.94 -17.96
C ALA A 131 -5.93 -25.21 -17.07
N THR A 132 -4.65 -25.56 -17.23
CA THR A 132 -3.53 -24.93 -16.51
C THR A 132 -2.47 -24.44 -17.51
N ILE A 133 -1.96 -23.23 -17.34
CA ILE A 133 -0.91 -22.62 -18.16
C ILE A 133 0.23 -22.21 -17.25
N PHE A 134 1.42 -22.81 -17.40
CA PHE A 134 2.64 -22.35 -16.75
C PHE A 134 3.49 -21.55 -17.74
N ILE A 135 4.04 -20.42 -17.31
CA ILE A 135 4.98 -19.59 -18.08
C ILE A 135 6.16 -19.24 -17.16
N PHE A 136 7.34 -19.78 -17.46
CA PHE A 136 8.56 -19.50 -16.72
C PHE A 136 9.51 -18.67 -17.59
N ASP A 137 9.87 -17.46 -17.14
CA ASP A 137 10.97 -16.69 -17.71
C ASP A 137 12.11 -16.66 -16.69
N CYS A 138 13.13 -17.49 -16.90
CA CYS A 138 14.23 -17.63 -15.94
C CYS A 138 15.53 -18.14 -16.58
N CYS A 139 16.68 -17.83 -15.98
CA CYS A 139 17.98 -18.22 -16.56
C CYS A 139 18.36 -19.67 -16.24
N ARG A 140 18.93 -20.40 -17.21
CA ARG A 140 19.54 -21.74 -17.04
C ARG A 140 21.07 -21.72 -16.83
N LYS A 141 21.58 -20.99 -15.84
CA LYS A 141 23.01 -21.11 -15.48
C LYS A 141 23.24 -22.38 -14.65
N HIS A 142 23.96 -23.35 -15.22
CA HIS A 142 24.47 -24.52 -14.49
C HIS A 142 25.57 -24.14 -13.49
N LEU A 143 25.84 -25.01 -12.51
CA LEU A 143 26.86 -24.76 -11.48
C LEU A 143 28.30 -25.02 -11.97
N ASN A 144 28.46 -25.88 -12.97
CA ASN A 144 29.74 -26.31 -13.54
C ASN A 144 29.79 -25.95 -15.03
N SER A 145 30.90 -25.39 -15.51
CA SER A 145 31.06 -24.84 -16.86
C SER A 145 31.60 -25.84 -17.90
N LEU A 146 31.21 -27.13 -17.81
CA LEU A 146 31.85 -28.21 -18.57
C LEU A 146 30.89 -29.22 -19.25
N GLU A 147 29.57 -28.98 -19.26
CA GLU A 147 28.61 -29.86 -19.95
C GLU A 147 27.59 -29.08 -20.80
N GLU A 148 27.94 -28.74 -22.04
CA GLU A 148 27.04 -28.04 -22.98
C GLU A 148 25.91 -28.94 -23.54
N ASN A 149 26.10 -30.27 -23.54
CA ASN A 149 25.17 -31.24 -24.12
C ASN A 149 23.80 -31.38 -23.41
N ASN A 150 23.57 -30.67 -22.30
CA ASN A 150 22.37 -30.84 -21.46
C ASN A 150 21.12 -30.07 -21.91
N GLN A 151 21.17 -29.27 -23.00
CA GLN A 151 20.02 -28.45 -23.44
C GLN A 151 18.73 -29.26 -23.67
N GLN A 152 18.83 -30.53 -24.06
CA GLN A 152 17.67 -31.41 -24.28
C GLN A 152 16.86 -31.71 -23.01
N ARG A 153 17.46 -31.66 -21.81
CA ARG A 153 16.89 -32.26 -20.59
C ARG A 153 15.76 -31.46 -19.91
N PHE A 154 15.46 -30.26 -20.40
CA PHE A 154 14.24 -29.52 -20.06
C PHE A 154 13.08 -29.76 -21.03
N LEU A 155 13.36 -30.24 -22.26
CA LEU A 155 12.32 -30.53 -23.27
C LEU A 155 11.47 -31.74 -22.87
N SER A 156 11.90 -32.49 -21.86
CA SER A 156 11.21 -33.63 -21.25
C SER A 156 10.29 -33.28 -20.07
N MET A 157 10.06 -32.00 -19.74
CA MET A 157 9.03 -31.61 -18.77
C MET A 157 7.63 -31.88 -19.35
N LYS A 158 7.09 -33.08 -19.10
CA LYS A 158 5.71 -33.43 -19.44
C LYS A 158 4.75 -32.85 -18.41
N GLY A 159 3.67 -32.27 -18.89
CA GLY A 159 2.59 -31.82 -18.02
C GLY A 159 1.73 -33.00 -17.54
N THR A 160 0.85 -32.75 -16.58
CA THR A 160 -0.37 -33.56 -16.44
C THR A 160 -1.35 -33.21 -17.56
N PRO A 161 -2.30 -34.08 -17.92
CA PRO A 161 -3.38 -33.73 -18.85
C PRO A 161 -4.05 -32.40 -18.47
N LYS A 162 -4.48 -31.62 -19.47
CA LYS A 162 -4.96 -30.24 -19.33
C LYS A 162 -3.89 -29.21 -18.91
N THR A 163 -2.61 -29.44 -19.20
CA THR A 163 -1.53 -28.49 -18.85
C THR A 163 -0.76 -28.04 -20.08
N LEU A 164 -0.53 -26.73 -20.22
CA LEU A 164 0.50 -26.17 -21.08
C LEU A 164 1.64 -25.62 -20.23
N ILE A 165 2.87 -25.82 -20.68
CA ILE A 165 4.08 -25.30 -20.05
C ILE A 165 4.88 -24.55 -21.11
N ALA A 166 5.10 -23.25 -20.88
CA ALA A 166 5.97 -22.39 -21.68
C ALA A 166 7.22 -22.01 -20.85
N TYR A 167 8.37 -21.93 -21.51
CA TYR A 167 9.65 -21.64 -20.88
C TYR A 167 10.51 -20.72 -21.75
N SER A 168 11.09 -19.70 -21.13
CA SER A 168 12.01 -18.74 -21.72
C SER A 168 13.29 -18.57 -20.89
N ASN A 169 14.41 -18.35 -21.60
CA ASN A 169 15.74 -18.10 -21.05
C ASN A 169 16.04 -16.59 -20.83
N CYS A 170 15.02 -15.73 -20.77
CA CYS A 170 15.17 -14.28 -20.97
C CYS A 170 15.07 -13.41 -19.71
N ALA A 171 14.97 -13.97 -18.51
CA ALA A 171 14.99 -13.15 -17.28
C ALA A 171 16.24 -12.26 -17.19
N GLY A 172 16.05 -10.97 -16.91
CA GLY A 172 17.12 -9.98 -16.93
C GLY A 172 17.69 -9.71 -18.33
N ALA A 173 17.01 -10.11 -19.40
CA ALA A 173 17.37 -9.78 -20.77
C ALA A 173 16.19 -9.13 -21.49
N VAL A 174 16.44 -7.95 -22.03
CA VAL A 174 15.43 -7.04 -22.55
C VAL A 174 15.93 -6.53 -23.93
N ILE A 175 15.11 -5.83 -24.71
CA ILE A 175 15.27 -5.66 -26.18
C ILE A 175 16.44 -4.69 -26.52
N ARG A 176 16.85 -4.49 -27.79
CA ARG A 176 17.80 -3.40 -28.17
C ARG A 176 17.47 -2.79 -29.53
N SER A 177 17.22 -1.46 -29.63
CA SER A 177 16.63 -0.84 -30.83
C SER A 177 16.85 0.67 -31.17
N GLU A 178 18.05 1.27 -30.97
CA GLU A 178 18.57 2.61 -31.47
C GLU A 178 18.28 3.99 -30.73
N THR A 179 18.59 4.17 -29.44
CA THR A 179 18.43 5.31 -28.46
C THR A 179 17.03 5.66 -27.89
N GLY A 180 16.73 5.32 -26.62
CA GLY A 180 15.40 5.53 -25.98
C GLY A 180 14.98 4.67 -24.75
N ASN A 181 13.93 3.85 -24.91
CA ASN A 181 12.66 4.06 -24.18
C ASN A 181 11.87 2.77 -23.81
N ASP A 182 12.54 1.62 -23.76
CA ASP A 182 11.87 0.33 -23.63
C ASP A 182 11.67 -0.13 -22.19
N LYS A 183 10.64 -0.97 -22.01
CA LYS A 183 9.97 -1.12 -20.72
C LYS A 183 10.08 -2.52 -20.12
N ASN A 184 9.95 -3.58 -20.91
CA ASN A 184 9.71 -4.96 -20.45
C ASN A 184 10.55 -5.98 -21.23
N GLY A 185 10.96 -7.08 -20.58
CA GLY A 185 11.90 -8.08 -21.09
C GLY A 185 11.49 -8.79 -22.37
N TYR A 186 12.45 -9.44 -23.05
CA TYR A 186 12.24 -10.00 -24.40
C TYR A 186 10.99 -10.90 -24.49
N LEU A 187 10.74 -11.75 -23.49
CA LEU A 187 9.52 -12.55 -23.49
C LEU A 187 8.30 -11.64 -23.31
N MET A 188 8.30 -10.80 -22.28
CA MET A 188 7.12 -10.04 -21.88
C MET A 188 6.72 -8.97 -22.90
N GLY A 189 7.69 -8.18 -23.37
CA GLY A 189 7.48 -7.17 -24.42
C GLY A 189 6.95 -7.73 -25.74
N ASN A 190 7.08 -9.05 -25.98
CA ASN A 190 6.38 -9.72 -27.06
C ASN A 190 5.06 -10.38 -26.59
N LEU A 191 5.03 -11.05 -25.44
CA LEU A 191 3.84 -11.71 -24.91
C LEU A 191 2.63 -10.77 -24.80
N LEU A 192 2.85 -9.54 -24.30
CA LEU A 192 1.81 -8.50 -24.19
C LEU A 192 1.15 -8.15 -25.53
N LYS A 193 1.89 -8.20 -26.65
CA LYS A 193 1.37 -7.90 -27.99
C LYS A 193 0.42 -8.99 -28.53
N HIS A 194 0.58 -10.24 -28.09
CA HIS A 194 -0.15 -11.39 -28.64
C HIS A 194 -1.19 -11.98 -27.67
N ILE A 195 -1.02 -11.82 -26.36
CA ILE A 195 -1.91 -12.40 -25.33
C ILE A 195 -3.35 -11.85 -25.40
N ILE A 196 -3.52 -10.62 -25.90
CA ILE A 196 -4.82 -9.93 -26.05
C ILE A 196 -5.59 -10.29 -27.33
N LYS A 197 -5.05 -11.16 -28.20
CA LYS A 197 -5.68 -11.46 -29.51
C LYS A 197 -6.96 -12.29 -29.35
N THR A 198 -8.11 -11.67 -29.62
CA THR A 198 -9.44 -12.30 -29.60
C THR A 198 -9.54 -13.49 -30.56
N ASN A 199 -10.13 -14.60 -30.08
CA ASN A 199 -10.35 -15.85 -30.81
C ASN A 199 -9.06 -16.53 -31.35
N VAL A 200 -7.87 -16.21 -30.81
CA VAL A 200 -6.62 -16.91 -31.11
C VAL A 200 -6.29 -17.92 -30.00
N GLU A 201 -5.83 -19.12 -30.39
CA GLU A 201 -5.46 -20.16 -29.43
C GLU A 201 -4.12 -19.83 -28.74
N ILE A 202 -4.00 -20.13 -27.45
CA ILE A 202 -2.77 -19.88 -26.67
C ILE A 202 -1.52 -20.54 -27.26
N GLN A 203 -1.66 -21.70 -27.94
CA GLN A 203 -0.56 -22.37 -28.63
C GLN A 203 -0.06 -21.58 -29.85
N ASP A 204 -0.97 -20.91 -30.56
CA ASP A 204 -0.63 -20.05 -31.69
C ASP A 204 -0.04 -18.71 -31.20
N ILE A 205 -0.59 -18.13 -30.12
CA ILE A 205 -0.02 -16.96 -29.41
C ILE A 205 1.42 -17.23 -28.99
N LEU A 206 1.72 -18.38 -28.37
CA LEU A 206 3.08 -18.73 -27.96
C LEU A 206 3.99 -19.09 -29.15
N ARG A 207 3.43 -19.50 -30.30
CA ARG A 207 4.20 -19.69 -31.54
C ARG A 207 4.59 -18.34 -32.16
N ASP A 208 3.68 -17.38 -32.21
CA ASP A 208 3.98 -16.00 -32.64
C ASP A 208 5.09 -15.39 -31.77
N VAL A 209 4.93 -15.44 -30.44
CA VAL A 209 5.92 -14.88 -29.49
C VAL A 209 7.28 -15.57 -29.64
N ALA A 210 7.31 -16.88 -29.89
CA ALA A 210 8.55 -17.61 -30.17
C ALA A 210 9.19 -17.22 -31.52
N GLN A 211 8.40 -16.82 -32.53
CA GLN A 211 8.94 -16.29 -33.79
C GLN A 211 9.52 -14.89 -33.62
N ASP A 212 8.80 -13.98 -32.96
CA ASP A 212 9.27 -12.61 -32.75
C ASP A 212 10.50 -12.55 -31.82
N LEU A 213 10.54 -13.40 -30.80
CA LEU A 213 11.72 -13.58 -29.96
C LEU A 213 12.95 -14.02 -30.77
N ARG A 214 12.80 -14.96 -31.72
CA ARG A 214 13.88 -15.41 -32.62
C ARG A 214 14.36 -14.33 -33.59
N LYS A 215 13.53 -13.34 -33.92
CA LYS A 215 13.94 -12.17 -34.75
C LYS A 215 14.76 -11.15 -33.94
N GLN A 216 14.62 -11.16 -32.61
CA GLN A 216 15.17 -10.14 -31.71
C GLN A 216 16.37 -10.64 -30.88
N THR A 217 16.65 -11.95 -30.87
CA THR A 217 17.64 -12.56 -29.97
C THR A 217 18.50 -13.63 -30.66
N SER A 218 19.63 -13.96 -30.04
CA SER A 218 20.47 -15.10 -30.43
C SER A 218 19.88 -16.44 -29.99
N GLU A 219 20.36 -17.53 -30.62
CA GLU A 219 19.93 -18.93 -30.43
C GLU A 219 19.74 -19.40 -28.97
N LEU A 220 20.42 -18.78 -28.00
CA LEU A 220 20.39 -19.11 -26.58
C LEU A 220 19.11 -18.63 -25.85
N LYS A 221 18.42 -17.62 -26.39
CA LYS A 221 17.25 -16.93 -25.79
C LYS A 221 15.94 -17.34 -26.47
N ARG A 222 15.62 -18.63 -26.43
CA ARG A 222 14.42 -19.18 -27.08
C ARG A 222 13.27 -19.42 -26.10
N LEU A 223 12.05 -19.19 -26.58
CA LEU A 223 10.80 -19.66 -25.99
C LEU A 223 10.51 -21.07 -26.51
N TYR A 224 10.30 -21.99 -25.58
CA TYR A 224 9.85 -23.36 -25.83
C TYR A 224 8.48 -23.56 -25.17
N HIS A 225 7.62 -24.40 -25.73
CA HIS A 225 6.39 -24.82 -25.06
C HIS A 225 6.07 -26.29 -25.33
N ASN A 226 5.39 -26.94 -24.37
CA ASN A 226 4.74 -28.23 -24.49
C ASN A 226 3.28 -28.11 -24.02
N SER A 227 2.37 -28.90 -24.60
CA SER A 227 0.93 -28.79 -24.36
C SER A 227 0.27 -30.17 -24.32
N GLU A 228 -0.32 -30.47 -23.17
CA GLU A 228 -1.14 -31.67 -22.90
C GLU A 228 -2.65 -31.29 -22.93
N PHE A 229 -3.04 -30.33 -23.77
CA PHE A 229 -4.43 -29.89 -23.94
C PHE A 229 -5.18 -30.75 -24.98
N ASN A 230 -6.29 -31.37 -24.57
CA ASN A 230 -7.17 -32.14 -25.46
C ASN A 230 -8.20 -31.27 -26.22
N GLN A 231 -8.18 -29.95 -26.01
CA GLN A 231 -9.11 -28.98 -26.61
C GLN A 231 -8.39 -27.66 -26.85
N LYS A 232 -8.81 -26.87 -27.86
CA LYS A 232 -8.27 -25.53 -28.09
C LYS A 232 -8.59 -24.62 -26.90
N ILE A 233 -7.60 -23.88 -26.40
CA ILE A 233 -7.75 -22.95 -25.28
C ILE A 233 -7.60 -21.51 -25.78
N PHE A 234 -8.68 -20.72 -25.68
CA PHE A 234 -8.73 -19.31 -26.01
C PHE A 234 -8.70 -18.48 -24.71
N LEU A 235 -7.89 -17.41 -24.67
CA LEU A 235 -7.84 -16.51 -23.50
C LEU A 235 -8.86 -15.37 -23.59
N VAL A 236 -9.11 -14.90 -24.81
CA VAL A 236 -10.07 -13.83 -25.14
C VAL A 236 -10.99 -14.36 -26.22
N THR A 237 -12.29 -14.32 -25.98
CA THR A 237 -13.33 -14.69 -26.94
C THR A 237 -14.14 -13.47 -27.38
N THR A 238 -14.87 -13.57 -28.48
CA THR A 238 -15.84 -12.53 -28.86
C THR A 238 -17.01 -12.41 -27.87
N GLU A 239 -17.31 -13.43 -27.06
CA GLU A 239 -18.32 -13.35 -25.99
C GLU A 239 -17.79 -12.58 -24.75
N ASP A 240 -16.46 -12.50 -24.55
CA ASP A 240 -15.84 -11.67 -23.48
C ASP A 240 -15.89 -10.16 -23.77
N GLN A 241 -16.31 -9.72 -24.97
CA GLN A 241 -16.26 -8.33 -25.42
C GLN A 241 -17.62 -7.59 -25.38
N ASP A 242 -18.71 -8.29 -25.06
CA ASP A 242 -20.08 -7.75 -25.18
C ASP A 242 -20.59 -7.23 -23.79
N PRO A 243 -20.78 -5.92 -23.59
CA PRO A 243 -20.85 -5.31 -22.25
C PRO A 243 -22.21 -5.46 -21.52
N ILE A 244 -23.05 -6.44 -21.86
CA ILE A 244 -24.45 -6.53 -21.40
C ILE A 244 -24.85 -7.90 -20.84
N VAL A 245 -24.05 -8.49 -19.94
CA VAL A 245 -24.54 -9.54 -19.00
C VAL A 245 -24.07 -9.28 -17.58
N LYS A 246 -24.99 -8.89 -16.69
CA LYS A 246 -24.77 -8.94 -15.23
C LYS A 246 -24.88 -10.39 -14.74
N PRO A 247 -24.07 -10.84 -13.78
CA PRO A 247 -24.38 -12.03 -13.00
C PRO A 247 -25.76 -11.88 -12.34
N MET A 248 -26.60 -12.91 -12.42
CA MET A 248 -27.99 -12.86 -11.95
C MET A 248 -28.07 -12.69 -10.43
N ASN A 249 -28.89 -11.75 -9.96
CA ASN A 249 -29.36 -11.74 -8.57
C ASN A 249 -30.24 -12.96 -8.33
N ALA A 250 -29.80 -13.88 -7.48
CA ALA A 250 -30.65 -14.95 -6.94
C ALA A 250 -31.56 -14.43 -5.82
N SER A 251 -32.37 -13.41 -6.12
CA SER A 251 -33.43 -12.94 -5.22
C SER A 251 -34.63 -13.87 -5.34
N CYS A 252 -34.92 -14.63 -4.28
CA CYS A 252 -36.09 -15.50 -4.25
C CYS A 252 -37.38 -14.66 -4.30
N VAL A 253 -38.30 -15.00 -5.21
CA VAL A 253 -39.55 -14.26 -5.43
C VAL A 253 -40.65 -14.83 -4.55
N MET A 254 -41.34 -13.95 -3.81
CA MET A 254 -42.68 -14.19 -3.29
C MET A 254 -43.61 -13.08 -3.81
N ASN A 255 -44.80 -13.46 -4.25
CA ASN A 255 -45.65 -12.64 -5.12
C ASN A 255 -46.59 -11.70 -4.34
N THR A 256 -46.65 -10.42 -4.77
CA THR A 256 -47.83 -9.58 -5.14
C THR A 256 -49.18 -9.75 -4.38
N PRO A 257 -50.04 -8.70 -4.19
CA PRO A 257 -50.37 -7.77 -5.30
C PRO A 257 -50.98 -6.35 -5.02
N ARG A 258 -51.16 -5.61 -6.15
CA ARG A 258 -52.11 -4.51 -6.45
C ARG A 258 -51.86 -3.08 -5.92
N GLY A 259 -51.83 -2.13 -6.87
CA GLY A 259 -51.93 -0.66 -6.71
C GLY A 259 -51.66 0.05 -8.05
N LEU A 260 -52.52 0.99 -8.47
CA LEU A 260 -52.47 1.77 -9.72
C LEU A 260 -52.92 3.23 -9.43
N PRO A 261 -52.87 4.21 -10.36
CA PRO A 261 -51.67 4.75 -11.03
C PRO A 261 -51.67 6.31 -11.11
N GLY A 262 -50.66 6.90 -11.76
CA GLY A 262 -50.63 8.33 -12.17
C GLY A 262 -49.54 9.19 -11.49
N ALA A 263 -49.08 10.31 -12.05
CA ALA A 263 -49.34 10.91 -13.38
C ALA A 263 -48.20 11.88 -13.79
N ASP A 264 -48.32 12.46 -14.99
CA ASP A 264 -47.79 13.77 -15.44
C ASP A 264 -46.28 14.05 -15.60
N GLN A 265 -45.89 14.16 -16.88
CA GLN A 265 -45.02 15.23 -17.44
C GLN A 265 -45.86 16.55 -17.60
N PRO A 266 -45.42 17.74 -18.12
CA PRO A 266 -44.34 17.97 -19.10
C PRO A 266 -43.66 19.38 -19.17
N VAL A 267 -42.85 19.58 -20.24
CA VAL A 267 -42.35 20.87 -20.83
C VAL A 267 -41.30 21.66 -20.02
N GLY A 268 -40.24 22.23 -20.61
CA GLY A 268 -39.70 22.06 -21.97
C GLY A 268 -38.78 23.17 -22.50
N LYS A 269 -38.32 22.99 -23.75
CA LYS A 269 -37.86 23.96 -24.78
C LYS A 269 -37.08 25.23 -24.37
N ASN A 270 -35.82 25.31 -24.83
CA ASN A 270 -35.31 26.20 -25.90
C ASN A 270 -33.82 25.81 -26.18
N LYS A 271 -33.23 25.81 -27.39
CA LYS A 271 -33.08 26.84 -28.45
C LYS A 271 -32.34 28.10 -27.94
N GLU A 272 -31.34 28.69 -28.61
CA GLU A 272 -30.59 28.34 -29.82
C GLU A 272 -29.43 29.34 -29.97
N LEU A 273 -28.18 28.93 -30.30
CA LEU A 273 -27.30 29.61 -31.27
C LEU A 273 -25.95 28.90 -31.47
N GLU A 274 -25.36 29.15 -32.63
CA GLU A 274 -24.07 28.61 -33.07
C GLU A 274 -22.96 29.68 -32.96
N ARG A 275 -21.69 29.23 -32.91
CA ARG A 275 -20.70 29.62 -33.95
C ARG A 275 -19.43 28.76 -33.89
N SER A 276 -18.87 28.51 -35.06
CA SER A 276 -17.68 27.68 -35.29
C SER A 276 -16.54 28.50 -35.90
N THR A 277 -15.30 28.06 -35.65
CA THR A 277 -14.14 28.25 -36.53
C THR A 277 -13.14 27.13 -36.32
N ASN A 278 -12.82 26.38 -37.37
CA ASN A 278 -11.64 25.49 -37.42
C ASN A 278 -10.40 26.30 -37.87
N VAL A 279 -9.20 25.68 -37.81
CA VAL A 279 -8.27 25.49 -38.95
C VAL A 279 -6.92 24.90 -38.45
N ASP A 280 -6.81 23.58 -38.60
CA ASP A 280 -5.78 22.79 -39.33
C ASP A 280 -4.24 22.91 -39.10
N ALA A 281 -3.65 21.71 -38.87
CA ALA A 281 -2.61 21.05 -39.71
C ALA A 281 -1.08 20.97 -39.33
N ASN A 282 -0.67 19.70 -39.10
CA ASN A 282 0.44 18.95 -39.74
C ASN A 282 1.93 19.06 -39.34
N GLY A 283 2.63 17.91 -39.47
CA GLY A 283 4.11 17.72 -39.45
C GLY A 283 4.62 16.93 -38.22
N ASP A 284 4.55 15.60 -38.12
CA ASP A 284 5.23 14.51 -38.88
C ASP A 284 6.64 14.11 -38.33
N ARG A 285 6.93 12.79 -38.40
CA ARG A 285 8.23 12.06 -38.22
C ARG A 285 8.73 11.63 -36.83
N THR A 286 8.91 10.31 -36.73
CA THR A 286 9.79 9.53 -35.83
C THR A 286 10.99 9.00 -36.68
N PRO A 287 11.82 7.97 -36.33
CA PRO A 287 11.99 7.16 -35.10
C PRO A 287 13.47 6.81 -34.67
N LYS A 288 13.63 6.09 -33.52
CA LYS A 288 14.65 5.04 -33.12
C LYS A 288 14.86 4.98 -31.55
N ARG A 289 15.28 3.86 -30.88
CA ARG A 289 14.89 3.50 -29.46
C ARG A 289 15.76 2.75 -28.34
N THR A 290 16.97 2.15 -28.50
CA THR A 290 17.81 1.40 -27.47
C THR A 290 17.93 2.08 -26.07
N GLU A 291 17.82 1.47 -24.88
CA GLU A 291 18.31 0.15 -24.37
C GLU A 291 19.88 0.04 -24.35
N GLU A 292 20.63 -0.45 -23.35
CA GLU A 292 20.25 -1.26 -22.19
C GLU A 292 21.40 -1.71 -21.22
N HIS A 293 21.03 -2.06 -19.96
CA HIS A 293 21.33 -3.29 -19.17
C HIS A 293 22.73 -3.91 -18.96
N ILE A 294 23.09 -4.60 -17.85
CA ILE A 294 22.47 -5.00 -16.55
C ILE A 294 23.42 -6.00 -15.82
N VAL A 295 23.13 -6.32 -14.54
CA VAL A 295 23.53 -7.50 -13.72
C VAL A 295 25.01 -7.80 -13.41
N SER A 296 25.28 -7.93 -12.11
CA SER A 296 26.52 -8.25 -11.40
C SER A 296 26.62 -9.70 -10.83
N PRO A 297 27.66 -10.03 -10.01
CA PRO A 297 27.77 -11.28 -9.22
C PRO A 297 28.08 -11.07 -7.69
N ARG A 298 28.34 -12.10 -6.85
CA ARG A 298 27.38 -13.11 -6.31
C ARG A 298 27.93 -13.90 -5.08
N LEU A 299 27.03 -14.53 -4.28
CA LEU A 299 27.25 -15.61 -3.26
C LEU A 299 27.73 -15.17 -1.83
N ALA A 300 27.57 -15.87 -0.66
CA ALA A 300 27.26 -17.29 -0.31
C ALA A 300 26.89 -17.63 1.22
N GLU A 301 26.08 -18.69 1.54
CA GLU A 301 25.45 -19.14 2.87
C GLU A 301 26.31 -19.91 3.95
N LYS A 302 25.68 -20.26 5.12
CA LYS A 302 25.88 -21.50 5.97
C LYS A 302 24.55 -22.06 6.62
N ASP A 303 24.56 -23.01 7.59
CA ASP A 303 23.65 -24.21 7.68
C ASP A 303 22.95 -24.63 9.03
N LYS A 304 21.68 -25.15 8.95
CA LYS A 304 21.04 -26.38 9.61
C LYS A 304 20.97 -26.57 11.17
N SER A 305 20.16 -27.45 11.84
CA SER A 305 18.80 -28.09 11.68
C SER A 305 18.41 -28.98 12.94
N VAL A 306 17.29 -29.77 12.96
CA VAL A 306 16.85 -30.84 13.99
C VAL A 306 16.11 -30.31 15.27
N ALA A 307 15.16 -30.98 16.01
CA ALA A 307 14.04 -31.97 15.82
C ALA A 307 13.11 -32.06 17.10
N ALA A 308 12.01 -32.87 17.18
CA ALA A 308 11.05 -32.91 18.34
C ALA A 308 10.10 -34.17 18.48
N GLY A 309 9.42 -34.37 19.65
CA GLY A 309 8.33 -35.36 19.98
C GLY A 309 7.83 -35.26 21.46
N SER A 310 6.70 -35.83 21.97
CA SER A 310 5.58 -36.61 21.38
C SER A 310 4.33 -36.83 22.31
N GLN A 311 3.09 -36.64 21.79
CA GLN A 311 1.78 -37.29 22.14
C GLN A 311 1.15 -37.14 23.57
N VAL A 312 -0.16 -37.33 23.86
CA VAL A 312 -1.35 -37.90 23.14
C VAL A 312 -2.67 -37.10 23.45
N SER A 313 -3.91 -37.63 23.26
CA SER A 313 -5.21 -36.90 23.42
C SER A 313 -6.47 -37.77 23.72
N ASN A 314 -7.66 -37.13 23.87
CA ASN A 314 -9.08 -37.64 23.79
C ASN A 314 -9.87 -37.92 25.11
N ALA A 315 -11.22 -37.92 25.21
CA ALA A 315 -12.34 -37.21 24.49
C ALA A 315 -13.78 -37.53 25.04
N ARG A 316 -14.74 -36.58 24.92
CA ARG A 316 -16.26 -36.70 24.89
C ARG A 316 -16.98 -37.26 26.17
N SER A 317 -18.33 -37.20 26.40
CA SER A 317 -19.53 -36.82 25.58
C SER A 317 -20.78 -36.37 26.44
N GLN A 318 -21.74 -35.65 25.83
CA GLN A 318 -23.22 -35.58 26.08
C GLN A 318 -23.78 -34.97 27.42
N GLU A 319 -24.66 -33.93 27.42
CA GLU A 319 -26.15 -33.82 27.22
C GLU A 319 -26.99 -34.15 28.50
N ALA A 320 -28.12 -33.51 28.86
CA ALA A 320 -29.02 -32.52 28.20
C ALA A 320 -29.67 -31.50 29.20
N LEU A 321 -30.67 -30.71 28.75
CA LEU A 321 -31.25 -29.52 29.43
C LEU A 321 -32.42 -29.79 30.40
N SER A 322 -32.62 -28.86 31.36
CA SER A 322 -33.94 -28.33 31.76
C SER A 322 -33.83 -26.87 32.27
N SER A 323 -34.95 -26.19 32.54
CA SER A 323 -35.05 -24.71 32.46
C SER A 323 -35.54 -23.97 33.71
N SER A 324 -34.99 -22.78 33.97
CA SER A 324 -35.75 -21.57 34.41
C SER A 324 -34.85 -20.32 34.38
N LEU A 325 -35.43 -19.11 34.29
CA LEU A 325 -34.67 -17.86 34.25
C LEU A 325 -34.43 -17.27 35.65
N SER A 326 -33.19 -16.87 35.92
CA SER A 326 -32.85 -15.80 36.84
C SER A 326 -31.75 -14.94 36.21
N ILE A 327 -31.65 -13.68 36.65
CA ILE A 327 -30.66 -12.72 36.12
C ILE A 327 -29.36 -12.90 36.91
N ASP A 328 -28.38 -13.57 36.33
CA ASP A 328 -26.97 -13.36 36.64
C ASP A 328 -26.04 -14.00 35.60
N HIS A 329 -24.79 -13.53 35.52
CA HIS A 329 -23.68 -14.08 34.71
C HIS A 329 -23.97 -14.43 33.24
N VAL A 330 -23.67 -13.48 32.33
CA VAL A 330 -23.37 -13.82 30.92
C VAL A 330 -21.96 -14.44 30.87
N PRO A 331 -21.77 -15.70 30.42
CA PRO A 331 -20.44 -16.33 30.42
C PRO A 331 -19.51 -15.74 29.35
N ASP A 332 -18.24 -15.51 29.71
CA ASP A 332 -17.21 -14.89 28.85
C ASP A 332 -16.91 -15.62 27.52
N GLN A 333 -17.39 -16.85 27.35
CA GLN A 333 -16.94 -17.76 26.29
C GLN A 333 -17.65 -17.60 24.93
N VAL A 334 -18.51 -16.58 24.75
CA VAL A 334 -19.25 -16.34 23.50
C VAL A 334 -18.90 -15.00 22.82
N ARG A 335 -18.19 -14.07 23.48
CA ARG A 335 -17.86 -12.74 22.92
C ARG A 335 -16.52 -12.64 22.18
N THR A 336 -15.67 -13.66 22.22
CA THR A 336 -14.23 -13.54 21.93
C THR A 336 -13.76 -13.82 20.50
N LEU A 337 -14.64 -14.22 19.56
CA LEU A 337 -14.21 -14.57 18.19
C LEU A 337 -14.02 -13.40 17.22
N ASN A 338 -14.63 -12.23 17.48
CA ASN A 338 -14.68 -11.10 16.52
C ASN A 338 -14.11 -9.77 17.06
N SER A 339 -13.70 -9.69 18.33
CA SER A 339 -13.18 -8.45 18.93
C SER A 339 -11.70 -8.26 18.69
N TYR A 340 -11.28 -7.03 18.35
CA TYR A 340 -9.87 -6.66 18.30
C TYR A 340 -9.23 -6.52 19.70
N PRO A 341 -7.91 -6.76 19.82
CA PRO A 341 -7.12 -6.31 20.96
C PRO A 341 -7.43 -4.84 21.28
N SER A 342 -7.96 -4.61 22.47
CA SER A 342 -8.35 -3.28 22.92
C SER A 342 -8.38 -3.15 24.43
N GLU A 343 -7.91 -2.02 24.95
CA GLU A 343 -7.77 -1.76 26.38
C GLU A 343 -8.15 -0.31 26.72
N THR A 344 -8.66 -0.10 27.93
CA THR A 344 -9.12 1.21 28.40
C THR A 344 -8.34 1.59 29.65
N PHE A 345 -7.91 2.85 29.70
CA PHE A 345 -7.10 3.43 30.79
C PHE A 345 -7.70 4.75 31.25
N GLY A 346 -7.52 5.07 32.53
CA GLY A 346 -8.04 6.28 33.19
C GLY A 346 -8.84 5.94 34.45
N VAL A 347 -9.20 6.97 35.20
CA VAL A 347 -9.99 6.82 36.45
C VAL A 347 -11.45 6.55 36.11
N GLU A 348 -12.01 5.41 36.53
CA GLU A 348 -13.38 4.99 36.15
C GLU A 348 -14.47 6.00 36.52
N GLU A 349 -14.30 6.70 37.66
CA GLU A 349 -15.21 7.75 38.15
C GLU A 349 -15.29 8.96 37.21
N HIS A 350 -14.30 9.18 36.35
CA HIS A 350 -14.27 10.26 35.37
C HIS A 350 -14.77 9.82 33.99
N ILE A 351 -14.99 8.52 33.76
CA ILE A 351 -15.50 8.00 32.49
C ILE A 351 -17.02 8.15 32.47
N SER A 352 -17.47 9.28 31.92
CA SER A 352 -18.91 9.55 31.70
C SER A 352 -19.56 8.43 30.90
N LYS A 353 -20.87 8.23 31.10
CA LYS A 353 -21.61 7.12 30.47
C LYS A 353 -21.50 7.17 28.95
N GLU A 354 -21.55 8.35 28.37
CA GLU A 354 -21.55 8.58 26.92
C GLU A 354 -20.19 8.20 26.30
N ILE A 355 -19.08 8.39 27.02
CA ILE A 355 -17.74 7.94 26.62
C ILE A 355 -17.58 6.44 26.82
N ARG A 356 -18.19 5.87 27.87
CA ARG A 356 -18.20 4.41 28.13
C ARG A 356 -18.97 3.66 27.04
N ASP A 357 -20.15 4.14 26.68
CA ASP A 357 -21.00 3.60 25.62
C ASP A 357 -20.33 3.76 24.24
N LEU A 358 -19.65 4.90 23.99
CA LEU A 358 -18.80 5.09 22.80
C LEU A 358 -17.67 4.05 22.74
N PHE A 359 -16.91 3.88 23.81
CA PHE A 359 -15.81 2.91 23.86
C PHE A 359 -16.29 1.46 23.69
N GLN A 360 -17.49 1.10 24.15
CA GLN A 360 -18.08 -0.23 23.87
C GLN A 360 -18.37 -0.41 22.38
N HIS A 361 -19.02 0.56 21.73
CA HIS A 361 -19.28 0.49 20.28
C HIS A 361 -17.98 0.34 19.46
N LEU A 362 -16.96 1.17 19.75
CA LEU A 362 -15.68 1.15 19.02
C LEU A 362 -14.94 -0.19 19.15
N LYS A 363 -15.13 -0.93 20.25
CA LYS A 363 -14.53 -2.26 20.48
C LYS A 363 -15.28 -3.43 19.83
N TYR A 364 -16.62 -3.38 19.77
CA TYR A 364 -17.45 -4.57 19.54
C TYR A 364 -18.43 -4.49 18.37
N GLU A 365 -18.73 -3.29 17.86
CA GLU A 365 -19.74 -3.09 16.81
C GLU A 365 -19.15 -2.63 15.46
N LEU A 366 -17.87 -2.26 15.42
CA LEU A 366 -17.19 -1.89 14.19
C LEU A 366 -16.82 -3.11 13.32
N PRO A 367 -16.82 -2.97 11.99
CA PRO A 367 -16.34 -4.01 11.08
C PRO A 367 -14.88 -4.43 11.34
N ILE A 368 -14.56 -5.66 10.94
CA ILE A 368 -13.19 -6.19 10.91
C ILE A 368 -12.40 -5.44 9.83
N MET A 369 -11.37 -4.70 10.23
CA MET A 369 -10.36 -4.05 9.37
C MET A 369 -9.65 -5.08 8.48
N ASN A 370 -9.56 -4.79 7.19
CA ASN A 370 -8.85 -5.65 6.25
C ASN A 370 -7.34 -5.42 6.32
N LYS A 371 -6.66 -6.10 7.25
CA LYS A 371 -5.18 -6.19 7.33
C LYS A 371 -4.49 -6.82 6.10
N ARG A 372 -5.24 -7.09 5.02
CA ARG A 372 -4.77 -7.59 3.71
C ARG A 372 -5.36 -6.76 2.56
N GLY A 373 -5.66 -5.49 2.82
CA GLY A 373 -5.98 -4.50 1.80
C GLY A 373 -4.79 -4.18 0.88
N PRO A 374 -4.96 -3.30 -0.11
CA PRO A 374 -3.88 -2.87 -0.97
C PRO A 374 -2.88 -2.02 -0.16
N MET A 375 -1.81 -2.64 0.32
CA MET A 375 -0.56 -1.99 0.76
C MET A 375 0.62 -2.53 -0.05
N SER A 376 0.42 -2.66 -1.37
CA SER A 376 1.31 -3.35 -2.32
C SER A 376 2.41 -2.48 -2.93
N GLY A 377 2.49 -1.19 -2.58
CA GLY A 377 3.49 -0.22 -3.08
C GLY A 377 3.33 0.21 -4.54
N ASN A 378 2.74 -0.64 -5.39
CA ASN A 378 2.46 -0.30 -6.78
C ASN A 378 1.27 0.67 -6.86
N CYS A 379 1.57 1.97 -6.95
CA CYS A 379 0.62 3.07 -7.01
C CYS A 379 0.60 3.79 -8.38
N VAL A 380 1.04 3.12 -9.45
CA VAL A 380 1.16 3.72 -10.80
C VAL A 380 -0.21 4.05 -11.39
N SER A 381 -1.19 3.15 -11.24
CA SER A 381 -2.55 3.33 -11.76
C SER A 381 -3.26 4.53 -11.11
N GLU A 382 -3.00 4.74 -9.83
CA GLU A 382 -3.58 5.76 -8.99
C GLU A 382 -2.89 7.11 -9.22
N THR A 383 -1.58 7.09 -9.49
CA THR A 383 -0.82 8.26 -9.99
C THR A 383 -1.34 8.72 -11.36
N ASP A 384 -1.52 7.79 -12.31
CA ASP A 384 -2.05 8.10 -13.64
C ASP A 384 -3.50 8.64 -13.56
N GLN A 385 -4.34 8.05 -12.69
CA GLN A 385 -5.70 8.53 -12.45
C GLN A 385 -5.72 9.92 -11.79
N MET A 386 -4.85 10.18 -10.82
CA MET A 386 -4.68 11.49 -10.19
C MET A 386 -4.27 12.55 -11.22
N GLU A 387 -3.23 12.29 -12.02
CA GLU A 387 -2.81 13.24 -13.06
C GLU A 387 -3.94 13.55 -14.04
N ASN A 388 -4.72 12.55 -14.46
CA ASN A 388 -5.84 12.74 -15.37
C ASN A 388 -7.00 13.52 -14.74
N PHE A 389 -7.34 13.24 -13.48
CA PHE A 389 -8.31 14.02 -12.70
C PHE A 389 -7.88 15.50 -12.57
N LEU A 390 -6.59 15.76 -12.30
CA LEU A 390 -6.06 17.13 -12.16
C LEU A 390 -5.98 17.86 -13.52
N LYS A 391 -5.64 17.16 -14.61
CA LYS A 391 -5.69 17.69 -15.98
C LYS A 391 -7.10 18.13 -16.34
N GLN A 392 -8.11 17.32 -16.01
CA GLN A 392 -9.52 17.60 -16.29
C GLN A 392 -10.09 18.75 -15.44
N ASN A 393 -9.84 18.75 -14.13
CA ASN A 393 -10.48 19.72 -13.22
C ASN A 393 -9.74 21.06 -13.13
N PHE A 394 -8.40 21.06 -13.18
CA PHE A 394 -7.55 22.22 -12.89
C PHE A 394 -6.58 22.61 -14.02
N GLY A 395 -6.60 21.88 -15.15
CA GLY A 395 -5.66 22.11 -16.25
C GLY A 395 -4.21 21.85 -15.86
N PHE A 396 -3.97 20.90 -14.94
CA PHE A 396 -2.64 20.49 -14.49
C PHE A 396 -1.77 20.04 -15.66
N ASN A 397 -0.51 20.46 -15.70
CA ASN A 397 0.48 19.93 -16.63
C ASN A 397 1.89 19.90 -16.01
N ASN A 398 2.59 18.79 -16.15
CA ASN A 398 4.00 18.67 -15.79
C ASN A 398 4.87 19.54 -16.71
N THR A 399 5.84 20.23 -16.13
CA THR A 399 6.91 20.95 -16.84
C THR A 399 8.13 20.04 -17.03
N ASN A 400 9.18 20.56 -17.66
CA ASN A 400 10.47 19.88 -17.78
C ASN A 400 11.38 20.11 -16.55
N ASP A 401 11.06 21.10 -15.73
CA ASP A 401 11.83 21.44 -14.53
C ASP A 401 11.54 20.46 -13.39
N TYR A 402 12.46 20.38 -12.42
CA TYR A 402 12.35 19.53 -11.24
C TYR A 402 12.37 20.38 -9.97
N ILE A 403 11.45 20.10 -9.03
CA ILE A 403 11.39 20.76 -7.71
C ILE A 403 12.50 20.18 -6.82
N VAL A 404 12.61 18.85 -6.82
CA VAL A 404 13.71 18.08 -6.23
C VAL A 404 13.99 16.86 -7.13
N SER A 405 15.09 16.13 -6.88
CA SER A 405 15.39 14.90 -7.62
C SER A 405 14.20 13.93 -7.59
N GLY A 406 13.69 13.56 -8.77
CA GLY A 406 12.52 12.69 -8.92
C GLY A 406 11.15 13.39 -8.96
N VAL A 407 11.00 14.63 -8.46
CA VAL A 407 9.74 15.40 -8.50
C VAL A 407 9.78 16.45 -9.61
N ARG A 408 8.95 16.28 -10.65
CA ARG A 408 8.76 17.32 -11.67
C ARG A 408 7.98 18.51 -11.10
N SER A 409 8.38 19.70 -11.52
CA SER A 409 7.56 20.91 -11.38
C SER A 409 6.40 20.85 -12.37
N PHE A 410 5.31 21.55 -12.06
CA PHE A 410 4.07 21.53 -12.83
C PHE A 410 3.41 22.91 -12.81
N GLN A 411 2.37 23.07 -13.61
CA GLN A 411 1.52 24.26 -13.66
C GLN A 411 0.05 23.85 -13.50
N ILE A 412 -0.72 24.69 -12.82
CA ILE A 412 -2.19 24.65 -12.78
C ILE A 412 -2.71 25.84 -13.58
N ARG A 413 -3.78 25.65 -14.35
CA ARG A 413 -4.34 26.66 -15.28
C ARG A 413 -5.74 27.16 -14.90
N ARG A 414 -6.38 26.55 -13.91
CA ARG A 414 -7.71 26.92 -13.39
C ARG A 414 -7.71 26.75 -11.88
N PHE A 415 -7.96 27.82 -11.14
CA PHE A 415 -7.98 27.81 -9.69
C PHE A 415 -9.41 27.59 -9.17
N LEU A 416 -9.54 27.13 -7.93
CA LEU A 416 -10.87 26.88 -7.32
C LEU A 416 -11.71 28.16 -7.19
N SER A 417 -11.07 29.34 -7.08
CA SER A 417 -11.73 30.65 -7.19
C SER A 417 -12.61 30.75 -8.43
N ASP A 418 -12.11 30.24 -9.56
CA ASP A 418 -12.63 30.45 -10.92
C ASP A 418 -13.68 29.38 -11.31
N VAL A 419 -14.08 28.54 -10.35
CA VAL A 419 -15.07 27.47 -10.53
C VAL A 419 -16.37 27.86 -9.80
N ASP A 420 -17.51 27.67 -10.47
CA ASP A 420 -18.84 27.80 -9.87
C ASP A 420 -18.92 26.94 -8.60
N SER A 421 -19.28 27.58 -7.49
CA SER A 421 -19.45 26.93 -6.18
C SER A 421 -20.47 25.78 -6.19
N ARG A 422 -21.39 25.74 -7.16
CA ARG A 422 -22.34 24.65 -7.37
C ARG A 422 -21.79 23.47 -8.17
N GLN A 423 -20.66 23.63 -8.87
CA GLN A 423 -20.07 22.54 -9.66
C GLN A 423 -19.71 21.36 -8.74
N ILE A 424 -20.11 20.15 -9.13
CA ILE A 424 -19.72 18.91 -8.44
C ILE A 424 -18.37 18.45 -8.99
N ILE A 425 -17.47 18.08 -8.07
CA ILE A 425 -16.21 17.40 -8.36
C ILE A 425 -16.38 15.91 -8.05
N TYR A 426 -15.99 15.08 -9.00
CA TYR A 426 -16.19 13.63 -8.99
C TYR A 426 -14.84 12.90 -8.85
N PHE A 427 -14.76 12.00 -7.86
CA PHE A 427 -13.55 11.30 -7.47
C PHE A 427 -13.73 9.78 -7.70
N PRO A 428 -13.00 9.14 -8.64
CA PRO A 428 -11.92 9.70 -9.47
C PRO A 428 -12.40 10.38 -10.76
N ARG A 429 -13.63 10.09 -11.22
CA ARG A 429 -14.28 10.66 -12.42
C ARG A 429 -15.78 10.40 -12.42
N GLU A 430 -16.54 11.23 -13.10
CA GLU A 430 -18.01 11.32 -13.07
C GLU A 430 -18.75 9.96 -13.05
N HIS A 431 -18.58 9.14 -14.09
CA HIS A 431 -19.31 7.87 -14.23
C HIS A 431 -18.72 6.69 -13.43
N GLN A 432 -17.71 6.93 -12.59
CA GLN A 432 -17.12 5.93 -11.68
C GLN A 432 -16.96 6.46 -10.24
N SER A 433 -17.63 7.57 -9.92
CA SER A 433 -17.50 8.28 -8.65
C SER A 433 -18.28 7.57 -7.53
N ALA A 434 -17.57 7.12 -6.49
CA ALA A 434 -18.20 6.66 -5.24
C ALA A 434 -18.13 7.70 -4.11
N PHE A 435 -17.42 8.81 -4.34
CA PHE A 435 -17.36 10.00 -3.49
C PHE A 435 -17.54 11.26 -4.35
N THR A 436 -18.15 12.33 -3.83
CA THR A 436 -18.33 13.63 -4.50
C THR A 436 -18.31 14.80 -3.51
N MET A 437 -17.98 15.99 -3.99
CA MET A 437 -18.13 17.27 -3.28
C MET A 437 -18.53 18.38 -4.24
N THR A 438 -19.33 19.34 -3.77
CA THR A 438 -19.47 20.64 -4.43
C THR A 438 -18.21 21.49 -4.20
N VAL A 439 -17.92 22.40 -5.14
CA VAL A 439 -16.87 23.41 -4.96
C VAL A 439 -17.14 24.30 -3.74
N SER A 440 -18.40 24.53 -3.35
CA SER A 440 -18.75 25.24 -2.13
C SER A 440 -18.33 24.50 -0.86
N GLU A 441 -18.50 23.17 -0.79
CA GLU A 441 -17.98 22.36 0.32
C GLU A 441 -16.45 22.41 0.36
N ILE A 442 -15.79 22.32 -0.80
CA ILE A 442 -14.33 22.39 -0.90
C ILE A 442 -13.82 23.76 -0.44
N LYS A 443 -14.44 24.88 -0.85
CA LYS A 443 -14.07 26.24 -0.42
C LYS A 443 -14.29 26.45 1.08
N LYS A 444 -15.45 26.04 1.62
CA LYS A 444 -15.74 26.07 3.06
C LYS A 444 -14.66 25.31 3.84
N TRP A 445 -14.37 24.08 3.41
CA TRP A 445 -13.36 23.22 3.99
C TRP A 445 -11.97 23.85 3.95
N GLN A 446 -11.54 24.38 2.81
CA GLN A 446 -10.24 25.03 2.64
C GLN A 446 -10.04 26.21 3.58
N SER A 447 -11.10 27.01 3.82
CA SER A 447 -11.08 28.14 4.75
C SER A 447 -10.97 27.77 6.24
N SER A 448 -11.18 26.49 6.60
CA SER A 448 -11.02 26.03 7.99
C SER A 448 -9.55 25.93 8.43
N TYR A 449 -8.60 25.99 7.50
CA TYR A 449 -7.18 25.75 7.76
C TYR A 449 -6.60 26.66 8.85
N ALA A 450 -5.80 26.10 9.75
CA ALA A 450 -5.01 26.80 10.75
C ALA A 450 -3.65 26.13 11.01
N VAL A 451 -2.73 26.94 11.54
CA VAL A 451 -1.34 26.56 11.82
C VAL A 451 -1.05 26.91 13.28
N TYR A 452 -0.63 25.93 14.06
CA TYR A 452 -0.20 26.11 15.45
C TYR A 452 1.29 25.77 15.57
N ALA A 453 2.09 26.64 16.18
CA ALA A 453 3.54 26.45 16.25
C ALA A 453 4.08 26.81 17.64
N ASP A 454 5.05 26.03 18.14
CA ASP A 454 5.60 26.23 19.48
C ASP A 454 6.52 27.47 19.53
N GLN A 455 6.12 28.46 20.31
CA GLN A 455 6.79 29.76 20.46
C GLN A 455 8.24 29.66 20.96
N ASN A 456 8.60 28.56 21.63
CA ASN A 456 9.91 28.35 22.22
C ASN A 456 10.90 27.71 21.23
N VAL A 457 10.52 27.50 19.95
CA VAL A 457 11.47 27.08 18.90
C VAL A 457 12.19 28.30 18.35
N ARG A 458 13.52 28.27 18.38
CA ARG A 458 14.36 29.38 17.91
C ARG A 458 14.09 29.66 16.42
N GLY A 459 13.62 30.87 16.11
CA GLY A 459 13.28 31.26 14.73
C GLY A 459 12.00 30.60 14.23
N MET A 460 11.04 30.36 15.11
CA MET A 460 9.65 30.05 14.76
C MET A 460 8.83 31.35 14.76
N ASP A 461 8.63 31.91 13.57
CA ASP A 461 7.87 33.14 13.35
C ASP A 461 6.97 33.02 12.10
N LYS A 462 6.10 34.01 11.87
CA LYS A 462 5.16 33.97 10.73
C LYS A 462 5.85 33.98 9.36
N ALA A 463 7.04 34.58 9.25
CA ALA A 463 7.80 34.60 7.99
C ALA A 463 8.45 33.24 7.71
N PHE A 464 8.97 32.56 8.73
CA PHE A 464 9.39 31.16 8.65
C PHE A 464 8.22 30.24 8.26
N LEU A 465 7.07 30.37 8.94
CA LEU A 465 5.87 29.58 8.62
C LEU A 465 5.40 29.82 7.17
N GLN A 466 5.32 31.08 6.71
CA GLN A 466 5.02 31.38 5.31
C GLN A 466 6.07 30.80 4.34
N LYS A 467 7.36 30.80 4.68
CA LYS A 467 8.42 30.21 3.85
C LYS A 467 8.23 28.71 3.71
N ALA A 468 8.02 28.01 4.82
CA ALA A 468 7.81 26.56 4.85
C ALA A 468 6.51 26.14 4.14
N LEU A 469 5.40 26.82 4.41
CA LEU A 469 4.09 26.53 3.82
C LEU A 469 3.97 26.92 2.33
N ARG A 470 4.90 27.75 1.83
CA ARG A 470 5.12 27.96 0.39
C ARG A 470 5.99 26.89 -0.27
N GLY A 471 6.43 25.87 0.48
CA GLY A 471 7.34 24.84 -0.02
C GLY A 471 8.77 25.34 -0.25
N LYS A 472 9.19 26.42 0.43
CA LYS A 472 10.48 27.11 0.23
C LYS A 472 11.45 26.97 1.41
N SER A 473 11.14 26.13 2.39
CA SER A 473 12.07 25.73 3.46
C SER A 473 13.24 24.92 2.91
N GLY A 474 14.43 25.13 3.46
CA GLY A 474 15.59 24.28 3.23
C GLY A 474 15.50 22.93 3.95
N ASP A 475 16.49 22.08 3.72
CA ASP A 475 16.70 20.85 4.50
C ASP A 475 17.42 21.14 5.84
N GLY A 476 17.63 20.09 6.64
CA GLY A 476 18.27 20.21 7.94
C GLY A 476 17.43 20.99 8.95
N ASP A 477 17.90 22.16 9.38
CA ASP A 477 17.31 22.89 10.51
C ASP A 477 15.89 23.42 10.21
N GLU A 478 15.64 23.93 9.00
CA GLU A 478 14.31 24.42 8.63
C GLU A 478 13.28 23.29 8.52
N ALA A 479 13.68 22.12 8.01
CA ALA A 479 12.86 20.91 8.01
C ALA A 479 12.62 20.37 9.43
N PHE A 480 13.65 20.42 10.30
CA PHE A 480 13.56 19.96 11.68
C PHE A 480 12.59 20.80 12.52
N ARG A 481 12.57 22.13 12.34
CA ARG A 481 11.61 23.03 13.03
C ARG A 481 10.15 22.67 12.77
N MET A 482 9.82 22.12 11.59
CA MET A 482 8.43 21.77 11.23
C MET A 482 7.80 20.66 12.08
N LYS A 483 8.60 19.89 12.84
CA LYS A 483 8.09 18.93 13.83
C LYS A 483 7.30 19.62 14.96
N PHE A 484 7.64 20.87 15.26
CA PHE A 484 6.97 21.70 16.26
C PHE A 484 5.92 22.64 15.62
N VAL A 485 5.32 22.18 14.50
CA VAL A 485 4.22 22.84 13.80
C VAL A 485 3.10 21.84 13.58
N VAL A 486 1.95 22.11 14.19
CA VAL A 486 0.69 21.42 13.91
C VAL A 486 -0.05 22.19 12.82
N ARG A 487 -0.58 21.47 11.84
CA ARG A 487 -1.45 22.02 10.80
C ARG A 487 -2.80 21.31 10.90
N ILE A 488 -3.89 22.07 10.90
CA ILE A 488 -5.24 21.55 11.17
C ILE A 488 -6.27 22.14 10.21
N SER A 489 -7.25 21.33 9.82
CA SER A 489 -8.42 21.71 9.03
C SER A 489 -9.59 20.80 9.39
N ASP A 490 -10.79 21.05 8.86
CA ASP A 490 -11.91 20.09 8.86
C ASP A 490 -11.54 18.79 8.08
N CYS A 491 -12.42 17.78 7.93
CA CYS A 491 -12.16 16.61 7.07
C CYS A 491 -13.41 15.83 6.61
N PRO A 492 -13.82 15.92 5.33
CA PRO A 492 -14.86 15.05 4.79
C PRO A 492 -14.28 13.67 4.45
N ILE A 493 -13.94 12.84 5.45
CA ILE A 493 -13.12 11.60 5.29
C ILE A 493 -13.50 10.82 4.03
N LEU A 494 -12.45 10.51 3.25
CA LEU A 494 -12.56 10.20 1.83
C LEU A 494 -12.52 8.69 1.57
N MET A 495 -11.60 7.96 2.23
CA MET A 495 -11.41 6.50 2.13
C MET A 495 -10.92 5.91 3.46
N LYS A 496 -11.15 4.62 3.68
CA LYS A 496 -10.60 3.83 4.81
C LYS A 496 -9.15 3.40 4.54
N PHE A 497 -8.44 2.94 5.55
CA PHE A 497 -7.03 2.51 5.44
C PHE A 497 -6.82 1.35 4.44
N ASP A 498 -7.85 0.53 4.21
CA ASP A 498 -7.84 -0.55 3.21
C ASP A 498 -8.36 -0.15 1.82
N ALA A 499 -8.31 1.15 1.50
CA ALA A 499 -8.78 1.77 0.25
C ALA A 499 -10.26 1.51 -0.08
N ARG A 500 -11.11 1.25 0.92
CA ARG A 500 -12.57 1.28 0.75
C ARG A 500 -13.11 2.71 0.82
N ILE A 501 -13.80 3.15 -0.24
CA ILE A 501 -14.42 4.48 -0.29
C ILE A 501 -15.57 4.58 0.74
N LEU A 502 -15.51 5.63 1.57
CA LEU A 502 -16.58 5.99 2.48
C LEU A 502 -17.68 6.72 1.71
N ARG A 503 -18.86 6.09 1.63
CA ARG A 503 -20.01 6.68 0.95
C ARG A 503 -20.70 7.67 1.89
N ARG A 504 -20.93 8.88 1.39
CA ARG A 504 -21.76 9.93 2.00
C ARG A 504 -22.68 10.53 0.93
N SER A 505 -23.79 11.13 1.36
CA SER A 505 -24.64 11.99 0.54
C SER A 505 -24.14 13.44 0.59
N LEU A 506 -24.40 14.21 -0.47
CA LEU A 506 -24.19 15.66 -0.43
C LEU A 506 -25.12 16.30 0.61
N GLY A 507 -24.59 17.21 1.43
CA GLY A 507 -25.34 17.88 2.51
C GLY A 507 -25.32 17.19 3.89
N GLU A 508 -24.74 15.99 4.02
CA GLU A 508 -24.51 15.38 5.34
C GLU A 508 -23.56 16.22 6.19
N GLN A 509 -23.90 16.44 7.47
CA GLN A 509 -23.17 17.37 8.36
C GLN A 509 -22.09 16.71 9.23
N TRP A 510 -22.17 15.39 9.49
CA TRP A 510 -21.17 14.67 10.28
C TRP A 510 -19.71 14.83 9.76
N PRO A 511 -19.41 15.01 8.46
CA PRO A 511 -18.03 15.19 8.01
C PRO A 511 -17.45 16.57 8.38
N HIS A 512 -18.27 17.53 8.82
CA HIS A 512 -17.81 18.80 9.41
C HIS A 512 -17.44 18.68 10.89
N LEU A 513 -17.69 17.54 11.54
CA LEU A 513 -17.28 17.27 12.91
C LEU A 513 -15.86 16.71 13.00
N ILE A 514 -15.20 16.48 11.87
CA ILE A 514 -13.91 15.82 11.80
C ILE A 514 -12.84 16.87 11.52
N LYS A 515 -11.73 16.81 12.26
CA LYS A 515 -10.55 17.66 12.06
C LYS A 515 -9.38 16.82 11.55
N LEU A 516 -8.87 17.10 10.35
CA LEU A 516 -7.64 16.51 9.82
C LEU A 516 -6.45 17.27 10.39
N VAL A 517 -5.50 16.56 11.03
CA VAL A 517 -4.39 17.20 11.74
C VAL A 517 -3.06 16.54 11.39
N SER A 518 -2.06 17.32 11.00
CA SER A 518 -0.71 16.81 10.74
C SER A 518 0.34 17.47 11.62
N VAL A 519 1.32 16.66 12.01
CA VAL A 519 2.55 17.04 12.73
C VAL A 519 3.64 16.19 12.12
N THR A 520 4.72 16.81 11.63
CA THR A 520 5.82 16.07 11.01
C THR A 520 6.52 15.22 12.08
N GLY A 521 6.60 13.90 11.85
CA GLY A 521 7.20 12.96 12.80
C GLY A 521 8.70 13.16 13.02
N VAL A 522 9.24 12.57 14.09
CA VAL A 522 10.66 12.25 14.20
C VAL A 522 10.91 10.97 13.42
N ASP A 523 11.85 11.03 12.48
CA ASP A 523 12.04 10.00 11.47
C ASP A 523 13.49 9.48 11.46
N PHE A 524 13.61 8.19 11.19
CA PHE A 524 14.88 7.47 11.10
C PHE A 524 14.96 6.63 9.81
N ALA A 525 14.10 6.93 8.81
CA ALA A 525 14.21 6.49 7.42
C ALA A 525 15.57 6.83 6.80
N GLY A 526 16.20 7.90 7.29
CA GLY A 526 17.53 8.32 6.86
C GLY A 526 17.54 9.06 5.53
N ARG A 527 16.46 9.79 5.22
CA ARG A 527 16.36 10.58 3.99
C ARG A 527 17.11 11.91 4.18
N LYS A 528 17.48 12.58 3.08
CA LYS A 528 18.22 13.87 3.09
C LYS A 528 17.63 14.96 4.01
N HIS A 529 16.31 15.00 4.24
CA HIS A 529 15.69 15.93 5.20
C HIS A 529 15.70 15.43 6.66
N ASP A 530 15.83 14.13 6.89
CA ASP A 530 15.93 13.50 8.23
C ASP A 530 17.35 13.63 8.85
N VAL A 531 18.30 14.30 8.19
CA VAL A 531 19.69 14.51 8.68
C VAL A 531 19.72 15.09 10.08
N ASN A 532 18.85 16.07 10.35
CA ASN A 532 18.81 16.72 11.64
C ASN A 532 18.22 15.81 12.73
N ASP A 533 17.29 14.91 12.40
CA ASP A 533 16.76 13.92 13.34
C ASP A 533 17.85 12.97 13.83
N VAL A 534 18.59 12.38 12.88
CA VAL A 534 19.71 11.48 13.17
C VAL A 534 20.79 12.19 14.00
N THR A 535 21.21 13.39 13.60
CA THR A 535 22.27 14.15 14.29
C THR A 535 21.81 14.82 15.59
N THR A 536 20.50 14.93 15.85
CA THR A 536 19.92 15.42 17.11
C THR A 536 19.71 14.32 18.12
N TYR A 537 19.19 13.15 17.70
CA TYR A 537 18.70 12.13 18.61
C TYR A 537 19.58 10.87 18.70
N ILE A 538 20.53 10.62 17.80
CA ILE A 538 21.45 9.48 17.91
C ILE A 538 22.83 9.99 18.34
N LYS A 539 23.32 9.60 19.51
CA LYS A 539 24.57 10.10 20.11
C LYS A 539 25.81 9.67 19.32
N ASN A 540 25.85 8.44 18.84
CA ASN A 540 26.96 7.88 18.06
C ASN A 540 26.67 7.82 16.54
N TRP A 541 25.92 8.80 16.01
CA TRP A 541 25.51 8.78 14.59
C TRP A 541 26.69 8.66 13.59
N GLN A 542 27.88 9.15 13.96
CA GLN A 542 29.11 9.04 13.18
C GLN A 542 29.70 7.63 13.12
N GLU A 543 29.34 6.75 14.07
CA GLU A 543 29.68 5.32 14.05
C GLU A 543 28.64 4.52 13.25
N VAL A 544 27.37 4.95 13.30
CA VAL A 544 26.24 4.22 12.71
C VAL A 544 26.19 4.39 11.18
N PHE A 545 26.50 5.58 10.66
CA PHE A 545 26.38 5.91 9.23
C PHE A 545 27.73 6.22 8.58
N GLU A 546 27.88 5.80 7.31
CA GLU A 546 28.97 6.28 6.45
C GLU A 546 28.88 7.81 6.29
N LEU A 547 30.01 8.50 6.16
CA LEU A 547 30.07 9.97 6.16
C LEU A 547 30.47 10.53 4.79
N ASP A 548 29.79 11.61 4.36
CA ASP A 548 30.22 12.38 3.20
C ASP A 548 31.54 13.12 3.52
N PRO A 549 32.65 12.84 2.82
CA PRO A 549 33.95 13.45 3.11
C PRO A 549 34.00 14.96 2.85
N LYS A 550 32.97 15.56 2.22
CA LYS A 550 32.88 17.02 2.01
C LYS A 550 32.15 17.76 3.14
N THR A 551 31.17 17.12 3.78
CA THR A 551 30.31 17.78 4.78
C THR A 551 30.39 17.19 6.18
N GLY A 552 31.01 16.01 6.36
CA GLY A 552 31.10 15.30 7.63
C GLY A 552 29.77 14.78 8.17
N LYS A 553 28.68 14.87 7.38
CA LYS A 553 27.32 14.41 7.68
C LYS A 553 27.09 12.99 7.12
N PRO A 554 26.00 12.29 7.51
CA PRO A 554 25.65 11.00 6.92
C PRO A 554 25.63 11.04 5.38
N ALA A 555 26.30 10.09 4.74
CA ALA A 555 26.46 10.01 3.30
C ALA A 555 25.14 9.65 2.63
N VAL A 556 24.65 10.52 1.76
CA VAL A 556 23.40 10.35 1.02
C VAL A 556 23.68 9.80 -0.38
N PHE A 557 23.28 8.56 -0.67
CA PHE A 557 23.37 8.03 -2.04
C PHE A 557 22.12 8.37 -2.85
N HIS A 558 22.29 8.60 -4.16
CA HIS A 558 21.25 9.08 -5.10
C HIS A 558 20.41 10.31 -4.63
N GLY A 559 20.90 11.05 -3.63
CA GLY A 559 20.17 12.18 -3.04
C GLY A 559 19.01 11.81 -2.10
N ARG A 560 18.86 10.52 -1.75
CA ARG A 560 17.79 10.03 -0.88
C ARG A 560 18.32 9.54 0.47
N ASP A 561 18.91 8.34 0.52
CA ASP A 561 19.00 7.54 1.75
C ASP A 561 20.43 7.47 2.33
N PHE A 562 20.56 7.41 3.66
CA PHE A 562 21.83 7.26 4.38
C PHE A 562 22.33 5.82 4.36
N TYR A 563 23.65 5.65 4.23
CA TYR A 563 24.27 4.33 4.25
C TYR A 563 24.73 3.99 5.68
N PRO A 564 24.23 2.90 6.29
CA PRO A 564 24.79 2.41 7.55
C PRO A 564 26.18 1.82 7.30
N VAL A 565 27.12 1.99 8.24
CA VAL A 565 28.46 1.39 8.09
C VAL A 565 28.36 -0.14 8.07
N ARG A 566 29.27 -0.80 7.34
CA ARG A 566 29.29 -2.25 7.10
C ARG A 566 29.24 -3.15 8.35
N HIS A 567 29.60 -2.62 9.52
CA HIS A 567 29.59 -3.35 10.80
C HIS A 567 28.29 -3.17 11.60
N HIS A 568 27.37 -2.30 11.16
CA HIS A 568 26.07 -2.04 11.79
C HIS A 568 26.11 -1.92 13.33
N PRO A 569 26.93 -1.02 13.90
CA PRO A 569 26.93 -0.78 15.35
C PRO A 569 25.56 -0.26 15.78
N GLN A 570 25.15 -0.62 17.00
CA GLN A 570 23.85 -0.23 17.54
C GLN A 570 23.81 1.29 17.77
N ALA A 571 22.73 1.94 17.33
CA ALA A 571 22.53 3.36 17.58
C ALA A 571 22.21 3.62 19.05
N MET A 572 22.92 4.58 19.65
CA MET A 572 22.73 5.04 21.03
C MET A 572 21.79 6.24 21.03
N LEU A 573 20.55 6.04 21.47
CA LEU A 573 19.53 7.08 21.46
C LEU A 573 19.72 8.10 22.59
N ASP A 574 19.45 9.38 22.32
CA ASP A 574 19.33 10.42 23.33
C ASP A 574 17.91 10.43 23.93
N GLU A 575 17.61 9.41 24.74
CA GLU A 575 16.25 9.19 25.28
C GLU A 575 15.67 10.44 25.97
N GLU A 576 16.48 11.20 26.72
CA GLU A 576 16.05 12.42 27.43
C GLU A 576 15.61 13.52 26.45
N ARG A 577 16.43 13.81 25.43
CA ARG A 577 16.14 14.83 24.44
C ARG A 577 14.95 14.44 23.57
N LEU A 578 14.93 13.20 23.08
CA LEU A 578 13.81 12.71 22.28
C LEU A 578 12.51 12.70 23.10
N LEU A 579 12.53 12.30 24.37
CA LEU A 579 11.34 12.33 25.24
C LEU A 579 10.84 13.76 25.46
N ARG A 580 11.74 14.71 25.73
CA ARG A 580 11.43 16.13 25.89
C ARG A 580 10.76 16.70 24.62
N ASP A 581 11.34 16.45 23.45
CA ASP A 581 10.83 16.99 22.20
C ASP A 581 9.54 16.26 21.75
N LEU A 582 9.40 14.95 21.97
CA LEU A 582 8.14 14.23 21.75
C LEU A 582 7.02 14.71 22.69
N ALA A 583 7.27 14.89 23.98
CA ALA A 583 6.27 15.40 24.92
C ALA A 583 5.82 16.83 24.55
N ARG A 584 6.74 17.64 24.04
CA ARG A 584 6.45 18.97 23.50
C ARG A 584 5.57 18.91 22.24
N MET A 585 5.89 18.03 21.29
CA MET A 585 5.06 17.77 20.10
C MET A 585 3.64 17.28 20.48
N VAL A 586 3.52 16.35 21.44
CA VAL A 586 2.23 15.88 21.98
C VAL A 586 1.44 17.02 22.59
N ARG A 587 2.07 17.86 23.42
CA ARG A 587 1.40 18.99 24.07
C ARG A 587 0.87 19.99 23.03
N LEU A 588 1.69 20.38 22.05
CA LEU A 588 1.26 21.26 20.95
C LEU A 588 0.11 20.64 20.13
N ARG A 589 0.23 19.36 19.78
CA ARG A 589 -0.78 18.56 19.06
C ARG A 589 -2.15 18.56 19.76
N LEU A 590 -2.16 18.40 21.09
CA LEU A 590 -3.38 18.40 21.90
C LEU A 590 -3.93 19.82 22.13
N GLN A 591 -3.07 20.83 22.34
CA GLN A 591 -3.49 22.23 22.46
C GLN A 591 -4.15 22.75 21.17
N ALA A 592 -3.66 22.34 19.99
CA ALA A 592 -4.29 22.66 18.70
C ALA A 592 -5.67 21.98 18.55
N CYS A 593 -5.79 20.71 18.95
CA CYS A 593 -7.10 20.02 19.01
C CYS A 593 -8.09 20.76 19.94
N ASP A 594 -7.64 21.14 21.13
CA ASP A 594 -8.49 21.77 22.14
C ASP A 594 -8.99 23.15 21.67
N GLN A 595 -8.15 23.94 21.00
CA GLN A 595 -8.53 25.24 20.45
C GLN A 595 -9.47 25.14 19.24
N GLU A 596 -9.31 24.12 18.38
CA GLU A 596 -10.27 23.78 17.32
C GLU A 596 -11.50 23.01 17.84
N GLY A 597 -11.64 22.86 19.16
CA GLY A 597 -12.82 22.34 19.86
C GLY A 597 -13.06 20.83 19.71
N VAL A 598 -11.99 20.04 19.52
CA VAL A 598 -12.07 18.58 19.40
C VAL A 598 -12.40 17.96 20.76
N GLU A 599 -13.42 17.10 20.79
CA GLU A 599 -13.81 16.33 21.97
C GLU A 599 -13.10 14.99 22.07
N ILE A 600 -12.92 14.29 20.94
CA ILE A 600 -12.32 12.95 20.91
C ILE A 600 -11.09 12.98 20.00
N VAL A 601 -9.92 12.70 20.56
CA VAL A 601 -8.67 12.75 19.79
C VAL A 601 -8.30 11.35 19.33
N VAL A 602 -8.35 11.06 18.02
CA VAL A 602 -7.84 9.78 17.47
C VAL A 602 -6.40 9.95 17.01
N GLU A 603 -5.52 9.03 17.41
CA GLU A 603 -4.07 9.07 17.17
C GLU A 603 -3.50 7.68 16.85
N THR A 604 -2.43 7.63 16.05
CA THR A 604 -1.66 6.39 15.80
C THR A 604 -0.28 6.40 16.45
N GLY A 605 -0.01 7.38 17.33
CA GLY A 605 1.29 7.61 17.98
C GLY A 605 1.94 8.91 17.50
N ILE A 606 1.73 9.98 18.26
CA ILE A 606 2.20 11.34 17.93
C ILE A 606 3.73 11.36 17.85
N GLY A 607 4.25 12.04 16.82
CA GLY A 607 5.68 12.25 16.60
C GLY A 607 6.44 11.04 16.05
N LEU A 608 5.75 9.96 15.67
CA LEU A 608 6.38 8.79 15.07
C LEU A 608 6.42 8.92 13.54
N GLY A 609 7.63 9.00 12.97
CA GLY A 609 7.87 8.96 11.52
C GLY A 609 7.90 7.53 10.93
N VAL A 610 8.39 7.42 9.70
CA VAL A 610 8.42 6.16 8.93
C VAL A 610 9.56 5.26 9.45
N PHE A 611 9.18 4.21 10.19
CA PHE A 611 10.12 3.39 10.96
C PHE A 611 11.09 2.51 10.12
N ALA A 612 12.21 3.07 9.67
CA ALA A 612 13.41 2.29 9.31
C ALA A 612 14.36 2.03 10.50
N GLY A 613 14.11 2.62 11.69
CA GLY A 613 14.96 2.50 12.90
C GLY A 613 15.25 1.07 13.39
N LYS A 614 14.55 0.07 12.86
CA LYS A 614 14.82 -1.37 13.04
C LYS A 614 16.17 -1.81 12.46
N HIS A 615 16.67 -1.13 11.44
CA HIS A 615 17.98 -1.41 10.82
C HIS A 615 19.17 -0.91 11.65
N ILE A 616 18.92 -0.05 12.66
CA ILE A 616 19.92 0.55 13.56
C ILE A 616 19.65 0.26 15.05
N GLY A 617 18.60 -0.50 15.36
CA GLY A 617 18.35 -1.09 16.70
C GLY A 617 17.67 -0.19 17.75
N ILE A 618 16.95 0.85 17.32
CA ILE A 618 16.27 1.82 18.23
C ILE A 618 14.74 1.86 18.10
N ASP A 619 14.12 1.09 17.20
CA ASP A 619 12.67 1.11 16.94
C ASP A 619 11.82 0.85 18.20
N GLY A 620 12.20 -0.13 19.01
CA GLY A 620 11.55 -0.40 20.30
C GLY A 620 11.72 0.73 21.34
N GLN A 621 12.87 1.42 21.35
CA GLN A 621 13.11 2.57 22.24
C GLN A 621 12.23 3.76 21.84
N VAL A 622 12.21 4.11 20.55
CA VAL A 622 11.39 5.22 20.03
C VAL A 622 9.89 4.98 20.26
N ARG A 623 9.39 3.75 20.04
CA ARG A 623 7.99 3.39 20.33
C ARG A 623 7.65 3.52 21.81
N ARG A 624 8.54 3.06 22.71
CA ARG A 624 8.40 3.27 24.17
C ARG A 624 8.40 4.75 24.53
N LEU A 625 9.32 5.56 23.99
CA LEU A 625 9.42 6.98 24.35
C LEU A 625 8.24 7.81 23.87
N SER A 626 7.63 7.49 22.72
CA SER A 626 6.35 8.10 22.31
C SER A 626 5.20 7.70 23.23
N ALA A 627 5.12 6.44 23.68
CA ALA A 627 4.14 6.02 24.69
C ALA A 627 4.32 6.78 26.01
N ILE A 628 5.56 6.94 26.50
CA ILE A 628 5.87 7.73 27.70
C ILE A 628 5.52 9.21 27.50
N ALA A 629 5.85 9.81 26.35
CA ALA A 629 5.53 11.20 26.03
C ALA A 629 4.00 11.44 26.07
N ILE A 630 3.23 10.58 25.42
CA ILE A 630 1.77 10.67 25.39
C ILE A 630 1.19 10.46 26.80
N ARG A 631 1.62 9.41 27.50
CA ARG A 631 1.19 9.17 28.89
C ARG A 631 1.49 10.37 29.79
N HIS A 632 2.73 10.87 29.77
CA HIS A 632 3.17 12.00 30.58
C HIS A 632 2.32 13.25 30.32
N VAL A 633 2.09 13.62 29.06
CA VAL A 633 1.33 14.84 28.75
C VAL A 633 -0.14 14.68 29.14
N VAL A 634 -0.80 13.59 28.76
CA VAL A 634 -2.23 13.42 29.08
C VAL A 634 -2.44 13.25 30.58
N GLN A 635 -1.51 12.61 31.30
CA GLN A 635 -1.59 12.47 32.77
C GLN A 635 -1.43 13.84 33.45
N ASN A 636 -0.34 14.57 33.16
CA ASN A 636 0.03 15.78 33.90
C ASN A 636 -0.67 17.07 33.41
N TYR A 637 -1.22 17.08 32.20
CA TYR A 637 -1.86 18.26 31.60
C TYR A 637 -3.35 18.04 31.26
N SER A 638 -3.96 16.92 31.67
CA SER A 638 -5.37 16.60 31.39
C SER A 638 -6.33 17.74 31.75
N THR A 639 -6.12 18.40 32.89
CA THR A 639 -6.93 19.53 33.37
C THR A 639 -6.74 20.85 32.60
N THR A 640 -5.78 20.91 31.67
CA THR A 640 -5.51 22.11 30.85
C THR A 640 -6.30 22.13 29.54
N PHE A 641 -6.79 20.97 29.10
CA PHE A 641 -7.65 20.82 27.92
C PHE A 641 -9.12 20.97 28.35
N LYS A 642 -9.89 21.81 27.64
CA LYS A 642 -11.27 22.17 28.01
C LYS A 642 -12.32 21.37 27.25
N ASN A 643 -12.01 20.96 26.03
CA ASN A 643 -12.90 20.29 25.10
C ASN A 643 -12.60 18.79 25.01
N ILE A 644 -11.33 18.37 25.16
CA ILE A 644 -10.93 16.96 25.01
C ILE A 644 -11.49 16.11 26.16
N ARG A 645 -12.43 15.22 25.82
CA ARG A 645 -13.15 14.29 26.70
C ARG A 645 -12.62 12.86 26.68
N ALA A 646 -11.95 12.44 25.60
CA ALA A 646 -11.31 11.13 25.48
C ALA A 646 -10.23 11.10 24.39
N ILE A 647 -9.34 10.10 24.44
CA ILE A 647 -8.34 9.83 23.41
C ILE A 647 -8.46 8.38 22.93
N VAL A 648 -8.37 8.14 21.62
CA VAL A 648 -8.40 6.81 21.01
C VAL A 648 -7.09 6.57 20.27
N LEU A 649 -6.26 5.68 20.81
CA LEU A 649 -5.00 5.24 20.22
C LEU A 649 -5.26 4.07 19.26
N ALA A 650 -5.46 4.41 18.00
CA ALA A 650 -5.62 3.47 16.89
C ALA A 650 -4.25 2.88 16.51
N LEU A 651 -3.94 1.69 17.02
CA LEU A 651 -2.65 1.02 16.83
C LEU A 651 -2.83 -0.35 16.14
N PRO A 652 -3.10 -0.38 14.81
CA PRO A 652 -3.14 -1.60 14.01
C PRO A 652 -1.89 -2.47 14.19
N ILE A 653 -2.10 -3.76 14.48
CA ILE A 653 -1.05 -4.76 14.68
C ILE A 653 -0.78 -5.49 13.36
N PHE A 654 0.41 -5.29 12.80
CA PHE A 654 0.84 -5.91 11.54
C PHE A 654 1.93 -6.98 11.73
N THR A 655 2.52 -7.11 12.92
CA THR A 655 3.64 -8.04 13.17
C THR A 655 3.29 -9.52 12.90
N GLY A 656 4.10 -10.15 12.05
CA GLY A 656 4.03 -11.58 11.77
C GLY A 656 4.64 -12.46 12.87
N ILE A 657 4.32 -13.76 12.84
CA ILE A 657 4.88 -14.76 13.75
C ILE A 657 6.29 -15.15 13.31
N ARG A 658 7.25 -15.03 14.25
CA ARG A 658 8.63 -15.51 14.16
C ARG A 658 8.88 -16.47 15.32
N ASP A 659 9.46 -17.63 15.03
CA ASP A 659 9.91 -18.62 16.03
C ASP A 659 8.80 -18.99 17.06
N GLY A 660 7.56 -19.08 16.56
CA GLY A 660 6.35 -19.40 17.34
C GLY A 660 5.73 -18.22 18.11
N ARG A 661 6.36 -17.04 18.14
CA ARG A 661 5.90 -15.86 18.89
C ARG A 661 5.55 -14.69 17.96
N ARG A 662 4.62 -13.82 18.37
CA ARG A 662 4.45 -12.50 17.72
C ARG A 662 5.59 -11.60 18.18
N LEU A 663 6.17 -10.82 17.26
CA LEU A 663 7.08 -9.74 17.64
C LEU A 663 6.28 -8.56 18.22
N PRO A 664 6.76 -7.85 19.25
CA PRO A 664 6.07 -6.69 19.80
C PRO A 664 5.79 -5.63 18.72
N ASP A 665 4.55 -5.17 18.64
CA ASP A 665 4.15 -4.06 17.76
C ASP A 665 3.95 -2.76 18.57
N THR A 666 3.65 -1.62 17.92
CA THR A 666 3.41 -0.35 18.63
C THR A 666 2.33 -0.49 19.71
N TYR A 667 1.27 -1.25 19.43
CA TYR A 667 0.24 -1.63 20.40
C TYR A 667 0.83 -2.20 21.69
N ASP A 668 1.80 -3.12 21.60
CA ASP A 668 2.38 -3.81 22.75
C ASP A 668 3.22 -2.87 23.62
N TYR A 669 4.03 -2.00 23.00
CA TYR A 669 4.81 -0.99 23.72
C TYR A 669 3.91 0.02 24.45
N PHE A 670 2.82 0.45 23.81
CA PHE A 670 1.88 1.40 24.39
C PHE A 670 1.06 0.77 25.53
N VAL A 671 0.49 -0.42 25.34
CA VAL A 671 -0.22 -1.14 26.40
C VAL A 671 0.70 -1.45 27.59
N ALA A 672 1.95 -1.87 27.35
CA ALA A 672 2.91 -2.12 28.42
C ALA A 672 3.18 -0.85 29.25
N GLU A 673 3.46 0.29 28.62
CA GLU A 673 3.74 1.54 29.31
C GLU A 673 2.54 2.05 30.13
N PHE A 674 1.32 2.04 29.56
CA PHE A 674 0.13 2.52 30.27
C PHE A 674 -0.31 1.59 31.42
N ARG A 675 -0.07 0.27 31.30
CA ARG A 675 -0.26 -0.70 32.40
C ARG A 675 0.79 -0.54 33.50
N MET A 676 2.08 -0.61 33.16
CA MET A 676 3.18 -0.63 34.13
C MET A 676 3.23 0.66 34.95
N SER A 677 2.98 1.80 34.31
CA SER A 677 2.99 3.12 34.96
C SER A 677 1.64 3.53 35.56
N GLN A 678 0.66 2.62 35.65
CA GLN A 678 -0.67 2.81 36.23
C GLN A 678 -1.30 4.17 35.88
N TYR A 679 -1.60 4.38 34.59
CA TYR A 679 -2.10 5.68 34.12
C TYR A 679 -3.34 6.18 34.91
N SER A 680 -3.18 7.34 35.55
CA SER A 680 -4.17 7.94 36.47
C SER A 680 -4.69 9.31 36.03
N GLY A 681 -4.52 9.70 34.77
CA GLY A 681 -5.01 10.99 34.27
C GLY A 681 -6.54 11.02 34.10
N HIS A 682 -7.10 12.24 34.15
CA HIS A 682 -8.56 12.43 34.12
C HIS A 682 -9.21 12.13 32.75
N ILE A 683 -8.46 12.26 31.65
CA ILE A 683 -8.97 11.99 30.30
C ILE A 683 -8.82 10.48 30.03
N PRO A 684 -9.91 9.74 29.80
CA PRO A 684 -9.82 8.32 29.49
C PRO A 684 -9.20 8.06 28.11
N LEU A 685 -8.44 6.97 28.02
CA LEU A 685 -7.88 6.46 26.77
C LEU A 685 -8.47 5.10 26.40
N LEU A 686 -8.62 4.88 25.09
CA LEU A 686 -8.86 3.57 24.46
C LEU A 686 -7.69 3.26 23.54
N ILE A 687 -6.93 2.19 23.80
CA ILE A 687 -5.95 1.64 22.86
C ILE A 687 -6.61 0.51 22.09
N ILE A 688 -6.52 0.49 20.75
CA ILE A 688 -7.26 -0.48 19.92
C ILE A 688 -6.58 -0.81 18.58
N ASP A 689 -6.56 -2.09 18.22
CA ASP A 689 -6.09 -2.64 16.94
C ASP A 689 -7.13 -2.47 15.81
N GLN A 690 -7.46 -1.24 15.44
CA GLN A 690 -8.54 -0.91 14.49
C GLN A 690 -8.18 0.25 13.54
N ASP A 691 -8.86 0.32 12.39
CA ASP A 691 -8.75 1.37 11.37
C ASP A 691 -9.09 2.76 11.95
N MET A 692 -8.14 3.71 11.87
CA MET A 692 -8.32 5.07 12.39
C MET A 692 -9.50 5.82 11.75
N HIS A 693 -9.75 5.61 10.45
CA HIS A 693 -10.79 6.32 9.73
C HIS A 693 -12.16 5.73 10.08
N GLU A 694 -12.25 4.41 10.26
CA GLU A 694 -13.47 3.76 10.76
C GLU A 694 -13.83 4.22 12.18
N LEU A 695 -12.84 4.29 13.08
CA LEU A 695 -13.02 4.86 14.43
C LEU A 695 -13.52 6.31 14.33
N THR A 696 -12.87 7.14 13.52
CA THR A 696 -13.19 8.57 13.40
C THR A 696 -14.60 8.80 12.82
N VAL A 697 -15.00 8.06 11.80
CA VAL A 697 -16.37 8.11 11.25
C VAL A 697 -17.40 7.66 12.30
N ALA A 698 -17.14 6.57 13.03
CA ALA A 698 -18.06 6.06 14.06
C ALA A 698 -18.22 6.99 15.28
N ILE A 699 -17.21 7.82 15.56
CA ILE A 699 -17.26 8.90 16.55
C ILE A 699 -18.06 10.10 15.99
N ALA A 700 -17.75 10.55 14.76
CA ALA A 700 -18.42 11.70 14.14
C ALA A 700 -19.92 11.46 13.89
N LEU A 701 -20.31 10.25 13.51
CA LEU A 701 -21.72 9.84 13.38
C LEU A 701 -22.50 9.87 14.70
N ARG A 702 -21.82 10.01 15.85
CA ARG A 702 -22.43 10.22 17.17
C ARG A 702 -22.49 11.68 17.61
N GLY A 703 -22.12 12.62 16.73
CA GLY A 703 -22.21 14.06 16.97
C GLY A 703 -20.97 14.68 17.65
N TYR A 704 -19.98 13.87 18.04
CA TYR A 704 -18.74 14.37 18.65
C TYR A 704 -17.83 15.06 17.65
N ARG A 705 -17.18 16.16 18.04
CA ARG A 705 -16.04 16.68 17.26
C ARG A 705 -14.81 15.81 17.49
N VAL A 706 -14.17 15.35 16.42
CA VAL A 706 -13.12 14.31 16.47
C VAL A 706 -11.91 14.69 15.62
N SER A 707 -10.69 14.38 16.05
CA SER A 707 -9.49 14.55 15.22
C SER A 707 -9.00 13.25 14.60
N GLN A 708 -8.47 13.35 13.39
CA GLN A 708 -7.75 12.30 12.67
C GLN A 708 -6.30 12.76 12.43
N LEU A 709 -5.33 11.86 12.56
CA LEU A 709 -3.96 12.12 12.08
C LEU A 709 -3.95 12.11 10.53
N ASN A 710 -3.26 13.07 9.92
CA ASN A 710 -2.90 13.03 8.50
C ASN A 710 -1.50 12.40 8.36
N PRO A 711 -1.36 11.22 7.70
CA PRO A 711 -0.08 10.52 7.63
C PRO A 711 0.89 11.03 6.54
N ALA A 712 0.58 12.05 5.75
CA ALA A 712 1.50 12.63 4.76
C ALA A 712 1.34 14.15 4.54
N ASP A 713 1.00 14.90 5.61
CA ASP A 713 0.95 16.36 5.62
C ASP A 713 0.00 16.99 4.55
N SER A 714 -1.02 16.26 4.12
CA SER A 714 -1.85 16.58 2.94
C SER A 714 -3.09 17.43 3.25
N HIS A 715 -2.88 18.72 3.50
CA HIS A 715 -3.95 19.66 3.92
C HIS A 715 -4.95 20.08 2.83
N GLY A 716 -5.15 19.25 1.81
CA GLY A 716 -6.09 19.46 0.71
C GLY A 716 -6.94 18.21 0.42
N VAL A 717 -8.26 18.37 0.24
CA VAL A 717 -9.23 17.31 -0.15
C VAL A 717 -8.67 16.37 -1.25
N PHE A 718 -8.01 16.93 -2.27
CA PHE A 718 -7.47 16.14 -3.36
C PHE A 718 -6.26 15.30 -2.92
N GLY A 719 -5.38 15.85 -2.09
CA GLY A 719 -4.25 15.13 -1.51
C GLY A 719 -4.72 13.98 -0.63
N GLU A 720 -5.60 14.26 0.33
CA GLU A 720 -6.18 13.26 1.24
C GLU A 720 -7.01 12.20 0.49
N TYR A 721 -7.69 12.55 -0.62
CA TYR A 721 -8.35 11.53 -1.46
C TYR A 721 -7.32 10.60 -2.09
N TRP A 722 -6.38 11.15 -2.85
CA TRP A 722 -5.47 10.34 -3.67
C TRP A 722 -4.49 9.53 -2.83
N GLN A 723 -3.99 10.11 -1.72
CA GLN A 723 -3.17 9.44 -0.71
C GLN A 723 -3.85 8.19 -0.13
N ASN A 724 -5.14 8.26 0.19
CA ASN A 724 -5.92 7.13 0.69
C ASN A 724 -6.50 6.25 -0.44
N HIS A 725 -6.31 6.64 -1.71
CA HIS A 725 -6.74 5.87 -2.87
C HIS A 725 -5.68 4.88 -3.37
N GLY A 726 -4.41 5.27 -3.29
CA GLY A 726 -3.30 4.34 -3.52
C GLY A 726 -3.03 3.43 -2.33
N PRO A 727 -2.26 2.34 -2.53
CA PRO A 727 -1.65 1.63 -1.41
C PRO A 727 -0.76 2.58 -0.62
N ALA A 728 -0.86 2.54 0.72
CA ALA A 728 -0.21 3.45 1.66
C ALA A 728 1.33 3.32 1.68
N VAL A 729 1.98 3.78 0.61
CA VAL A 729 3.42 3.72 0.36
C VAL A 729 3.82 5.03 -0.31
N GLU A 730 4.70 5.77 0.35
CA GLU A 730 5.03 7.16 -0.01
C GLU A 730 5.58 7.29 -1.43
N GLU A 731 6.35 6.32 -1.93
CA GLU A 731 7.37 6.63 -2.94
C GLU A 731 6.83 7.25 -4.25
N LYS A 732 6.02 6.55 -5.07
CA LYS A 732 5.61 7.13 -6.36
C LYS A 732 4.43 8.10 -6.25
N LEU A 733 3.40 7.70 -5.49
CA LEU A 733 2.21 8.51 -5.28
C LEU A 733 2.55 9.77 -4.47
N ALA A 734 3.27 9.67 -3.35
CA ALA A 734 3.66 10.87 -2.63
C ALA A 734 4.76 11.66 -3.34
N LEU A 735 5.62 11.14 -4.24
CA LEU A 735 6.43 12.04 -5.09
C LEU A 735 5.56 12.93 -6.01
N THR A 736 4.48 12.38 -6.60
CA THR A 736 3.55 13.18 -7.44
C THR A 736 2.65 14.10 -6.60
N THR A 737 2.16 13.61 -5.45
CA THR A 737 1.36 14.40 -4.50
C THR A 737 2.22 15.45 -3.78
N VAL A 738 3.51 15.21 -3.52
CA VAL A 738 4.45 16.20 -2.95
C VAL A 738 4.62 17.39 -3.87
N GLY A 739 4.55 17.23 -5.20
CA GLY A 739 4.40 18.39 -6.09
C GLY A 739 3.21 19.26 -5.68
N LEU A 740 2.03 18.66 -5.59
CA LEU A 740 0.77 19.32 -5.22
C LEU A 740 0.79 19.86 -3.78
N LEU A 741 1.53 19.24 -2.86
CA LEU A 741 1.59 19.63 -1.44
C LEU A 741 2.65 20.71 -1.15
N VAL A 742 3.81 20.68 -1.82
CA VAL A 742 4.81 21.77 -1.80
C VAL A 742 4.17 23.06 -2.33
N GLN A 743 3.25 22.94 -3.30
CA GLN A 743 2.44 24.03 -3.81
C GLN A 743 0.99 24.02 -3.29
N HIS A 744 0.74 23.48 -2.08
CA HIS A 744 -0.63 23.35 -1.55
C HIS A 744 -1.36 24.71 -1.49
N HIS A 745 -0.62 25.79 -1.24
CA HIS A 745 -1.10 27.17 -1.27
C HIS A 745 -1.67 27.65 -2.62
N LEU A 746 -1.35 27.00 -3.74
CA LEU A 746 -1.96 27.29 -5.05
C LEU A 746 -3.35 26.66 -5.20
N ILE A 747 -3.63 25.57 -4.47
CA ILE A 747 -4.93 24.90 -4.47
C ILE A 747 -5.81 25.42 -3.33
N ASN A 748 -5.20 25.67 -2.16
CA ASN A 748 -5.83 26.30 -0.99
C ASN A 748 -5.04 27.56 -0.55
N PRO A 749 -5.43 28.77 -0.98
CA PRO A 749 -4.73 30.00 -0.60
C PRO A 749 -4.85 30.35 0.90
N ALA A 750 -5.82 29.80 1.64
CA ALA A 750 -5.96 30.04 3.09
C ALA A 750 -4.77 29.49 3.91
N VAL A 751 -3.94 28.62 3.30
CA VAL A 751 -2.65 28.16 3.85
C VAL A 751 -1.69 29.30 4.16
N LEU A 752 -1.84 30.44 3.47
CA LEU A 752 -0.99 31.63 3.63
C LEU A 752 -1.65 32.74 4.44
N ASP A 753 -2.85 32.52 5.00
CA ASP A 753 -3.52 33.49 5.86
C ASP A 753 -2.86 33.54 7.24
N GLU A 754 -2.03 34.56 7.44
CA GLU A 754 -1.33 34.82 8.70
C GLU A 754 -2.28 35.04 9.89
N ASN A 755 -3.57 35.32 9.67
CA ASN A 755 -4.56 35.44 10.75
C ASN A 755 -4.93 34.07 11.36
N ARG A 756 -4.66 32.98 10.64
CA ARG A 756 -4.83 31.58 11.07
C ARG A 756 -3.52 30.97 11.64
N TYR A 757 -2.49 31.79 11.90
CA TYR A 757 -1.21 31.36 12.45
C TYR A 757 -1.13 31.67 13.96
N HIS A 758 -1.19 30.61 14.76
CA HIS A 758 -1.24 30.63 16.22
C HIS A 758 0.10 30.16 16.81
N ILE A 759 0.97 31.10 17.15
CA ILE A 759 2.25 30.81 17.82
C ILE A 759 1.97 30.76 19.33
N ILE A 760 2.15 29.60 19.97
CA ILE A 760 1.67 29.25 21.33
C ILE A 760 2.69 28.52 22.19
#